data_AF-A0A3M1ZT16-F1
#
_entry.id   AF-A0A3M1ZT16-F1
#
_cell.length_a   1.000
_cell.length_b   1.000
_cell.length_c   1.000
_cell.angle_alpha   90.00
_cell.angle_beta   90.00
_cell.angle_gamma   90.00
#
_symmetry.space_group_name_H-M   'P 1'
#
loop_
_entity.id
_entity.type
_entity.pdbx_description
1 polymer ?
#
loop_
_entity_poly.entity_id
_entity_poly.type
_entity_poly.pdbx_seq_one_letter_code
_entity_poly.pdbx_strand_id
1 'polypeptide(L)'
;MDVTQTYDPVTHIEDLGPPPKGFRFAGIHAGIKRTRLDLGAIVVDGPATAAGAFTRNPVRAPCVDRNRALVPCHAVRAVVVNSGNANAMNGAAGIAANEAMAKATAEALGVSEDTVATLSTGVIGVPLNVEVVAKAIPALIDAATDDRTGISDFAQAILTTDTCTKVAYLEVLLPGAASPVRLLGIAKGSGMIHPNMATTLGFVCTDAAVSPTALQAMVREHIETTFNAISVDGDTSTNDSFIALASGASGVFAEGDAATVFSQALAAVMRALAVEVARDGEGATRLLEVTVRGAPDDASARTIAKGCCRSSLFKCSVFAGKPDWGRIAAAAGQACLDAHCTVTPASISIRAQGVDLVEAGRPVPLPPSVGLERLLAADTVRWEVAVGDGPGTGRAWGCDLSYDYVRINADEAAQVEVQPGGTVARNISLAAYSPRLKQQLLVDGLAYVRRFAGLRALVYARGAVVERFDLTASLAQDLALCLDAGLRVLMVLPEGPVVDLVAAAVEDLGHHVVRANGEPVEIAEAMSRGHLCLLPEQAPDPGPVVDLAIAVGIQKLIVIGDDQGLFDATGIVEQLSPDTLLQGLKRGRFSSRDPEFPVFARHAAVRGVPAVHLIDGRMPHALVGELFTQHGIGTLVTRQVVS
;
A
#
# COMPACT_ATOMS: atom_id res chain seq x y z
N MET A 1 -9.00 26.78 -29.05
CA MET A 1 -8.69 27.17 -27.67
C MET A 1 -8.05 25.97 -27.02
N ASP A 2 -6.77 26.09 -26.73
CA ASP A 2 -5.89 25.06 -26.21
C ASP A 2 -5.97 25.12 -24.67
N VAL A 3 -6.75 24.22 -24.06
CA VAL A 3 -6.76 24.02 -22.60
C VAL A 3 -7.19 22.57 -22.35
N THR A 4 -6.24 21.65 -22.23
CA THR A 4 -6.46 20.45 -21.39
C THR A 4 -6.56 20.96 -19.96
N GLN A 5 -7.76 21.37 -19.53
CA GLN A 5 -7.96 21.80 -18.16
C GLN A 5 -7.76 20.58 -17.27
N THR A 6 -6.65 20.56 -16.52
CA THR A 6 -6.37 19.48 -15.60
C THR A 6 -7.23 19.66 -14.36
N TYR A 7 -8.28 18.86 -14.23
CA TYR A 7 -9.05 18.78 -13.00
C TYR A 7 -8.33 17.89 -11.99
N ASP A 8 -8.25 18.37 -10.75
CA ASP A 8 -7.68 17.65 -9.61
C ASP A 8 -8.76 17.48 -8.53
N PRO A 9 -9.48 16.34 -8.51
CA PRO A 9 -10.53 16.09 -7.55
C PRO A 9 -10.00 16.06 -6.11
N VAL A 10 -10.81 16.57 -5.17
CA VAL A 10 -10.56 16.36 -3.74
C VAL A 10 -10.83 14.89 -3.41
N THR A 11 -9.87 14.19 -2.81
CA THR A 11 -9.95 12.73 -2.57
C THR A 11 -10.10 12.34 -1.09
N HIS A 12 -10.11 13.31 -0.18
CA HIS A 12 -10.28 13.07 1.25
C HIS A 12 -11.68 13.46 1.72
N ILE A 13 -12.28 12.59 2.54
CA ILE A 13 -13.68 12.76 2.96
C ILE A 13 -13.88 14.03 3.79
N GLU A 14 -12.87 14.40 4.58
CA GLU A 14 -12.83 15.57 5.45
C GLU A 14 -12.83 16.90 4.66
N ASP A 15 -12.40 16.86 3.41
CA ASP A 15 -12.23 18.02 2.54
C ASP A 15 -13.35 18.16 1.51
N LEU A 16 -14.32 17.24 1.48
CA LEU A 16 -15.40 17.27 0.50
C LEU A 16 -16.25 18.54 0.64
N GLY A 17 -16.61 19.11 -0.50
CA GLY A 17 -17.67 20.11 -0.56
C GLY A 17 -19.04 19.51 -0.21
N PRO A 18 -20.09 20.35 -0.19
CA PRO A 18 -21.46 19.87 -0.05
C PRO A 18 -21.84 18.88 -1.15
N PRO A 19 -22.71 17.89 -0.89
CA PRO A 19 -23.10 16.92 -1.91
C PRO A 19 -23.77 17.58 -3.13
N PRO A 20 -23.77 16.90 -4.29
CA PRO A 20 -24.59 17.30 -5.41
C PRO A 20 -26.06 17.38 -5.00
N LYS A 21 -26.76 18.44 -5.43
CA LYS A 21 -28.17 18.67 -5.10
C LYS A 21 -29.05 17.48 -5.53
N GLY A 22 -30.05 17.17 -4.72
CA GLY A 22 -31.04 16.10 -5.00
C GLY A 22 -30.55 14.69 -4.68
N PHE A 23 -29.42 14.55 -3.99
CA PHE A 23 -28.92 13.28 -3.48
C PHE A 23 -28.84 13.27 -1.95
N ARG A 24 -29.19 12.12 -1.39
CA ARG A 24 -28.98 11.77 0.02
C ARG A 24 -28.26 10.43 0.11
N PHE A 25 -27.46 10.25 1.14
CA PHE A 25 -26.60 9.09 1.32
C PHE A 25 -26.81 8.49 2.71
N ALA A 26 -26.74 7.17 2.82
CA ALA A 26 -26.81 6.46 4.09
C ALA A 26 -25.93 5.22 4.11
N GLY A 27 -25.50 4.84 5.30
CA GLY A 27 -24.94 3.52 5.59
C GLY A 27 -25.35 3.06 6.97
N ILE A 28 -25.80 1.82 7.10
CA ILE A 28 -26.16 1.21 8.37
C ILE A 28 -25.50 -0.16 8.53
N HIS A 29 -25.49 -0.65 9.76
CA HIS A 29 -25.19 -2.04 10.06
C HIS A 29 -26.50 -2.84 10.09
N ALA A 30 -26.78 -3.55 9.00
CA ALA A 30 -27.92 -4.45 8.85
C ALA A 30 -27.66 -5.84 9.44
N GLY A 31 -26.40 -6.24 9.66
CA GLY A 31 -26.03 -7.54 10.25
C GLY A 31 -25.65 -8.62 9.22
N ILE A 32 -25.26 -8.21 8.02
CA ILE A 32 -24.71 -9.07 6.96
C ILE A 32 -23.27 -9.43 7.30
N LYS A 33 -22.49 -8.43 7.72
CA LYS A 33 -21.19 -8.59 8.38
C LYS A 33 -21.43 -8.73 9.89
N ARG A 34 -20.47 -9.31 10.61
CA ARG A 34 -20.54 -9.40 12.09
C ARG A 34 -20.38 -8.03 12.76
N THR A 35 -19.56 -7.16 12.18
CA THR A 35 -19.28 -5.80 12.66
C THR A 35 -19.12 -4.87 11.43
N ARG A 36 -19.18 -3.55 11.66
CA ARG A 36 -19.12 -2.48 10.64
C ARG A 36 -20.40 -2.32 9.82
N LEU A 37 -20.58 -1.13 9.25
CA LEU A 37 -21.66 -0.84 8.30
C LEU A 37 -21.56 -1.79 7.09
N ASP A 38 -22.71 -2.26 6.60
CA ASP A 38 -22.77 -3.32 5.59
C ASP A 38 -23.95 -3.20 4.62
N LEU A 39 -24.78 -2.16 4.79
CA LEU A 39 -25.86 -1.82 3.87
C LEU A 39 -25.85 -0.31 3.65
N GLY A 40 -25.72 0.13 2.39
CA GLY A 40 -25.67 1.54 2.01
C GLY A 40 -26.71 1.90 0.96
N ALA A 41 -27.14 3.17 0.96
CA ALA A 41 -28.04 3.72 -0.06
C ALA A 41 -27.56 5.08 -0.58
N ILE A 42 -27.74 5.29 -1.88
CA ILE A 42 -27.80 6.60 -2.54
C ILE A 42 -29.26 6.81 -2.91
N VAL A 43 -29.91 7.81 -2.32
CA VAL A 43 -31.31 8.16 -2.56
C VAL A 43 -31.37 9.41 -3.41
N VAL A 44 -32.23 9.41 -4.43
CA VAL A 44 -32.46 10.56 -5.31
C VAL A 44 -33.86 11.12 -5.04
N ASP A 45 -33.92 12.39 -4.67
CA ASP A 45 -35.18 13.04 -4.30
C ASP A 45 -36.15 13.14 -5.51
N GLY A 46 -35.59 13.27 -6.71
CA GLY A 46 -36.31 13.22 -7.99
C GLY A 46 -35.84 12.08 -8.90
N PRO A 47 -36.34 12.01 -10.14
CA PRO A 47 -35.83 11.06 -11.14
C PRO A 47 -34.43 11.45 -11.61
N ALA A 48 -33.44 10.56 -11.47
CA ALA A 48 -32.10 10.75 -12.04
C ALA A 48 -31.95 10.09 -13.40
N THR A 49 -31.21 10.76 -14.29
CA THR A 49 -30.53 10.09 -15.40
C THR A 49 -29.50 9.13 -14.84
N ALA A 50 -29.49 7.89 -15.34
CA ALA A 50 -28.52 6.88 -14.96
C ALA A 50 -27.85 6.25 -16.19
N ALA A 51 -26.55 6.00 -16.07
CA ALA A 51 -25.75 5.25 -17.02
C ALA A 51 -24.81 4.30 -16.27
N GLY A 52 -24.33 3.25 -16.92
CA GLY A 52 -23.42 2.33 -16.25
C GLY A 52 -22.55 1.47 -17.16
N ALA A 53 -21.58 0.83 -16.52
CA ALA A 53 -20.72 -0.22 -17.07
C ALA A 53 -20.60 -1.32 -16.00
N PHE A 54 -20.57 -2.59 -16.39
CA PHE A 54 -20.74 -3.69 -15.44
C PHE A 54 -19.56 -4.67 -15.48
N THR A 55 -19.69 -5.94 -15.08
CA THR A 55 -18.67 -6.97 -15.34
C THR A 55 -19.02 -7.83 -16.54
N ARG A 56 -18.02 -8.18 -17.36
CA ARG A 56 -18.17 -9.14 -18.48
C ARG A 56 -17.96 -10.58 -18.02
N ASN A 57 -17.66 -10.81 -16.75
CA ASN A 57 -17.49 -12.13 -16.20
C ASN A 57 -18.76 -12.99 -16.48
N PRO A 58 -18.63 -14.16 -17.13
CA PRO A 58 -19.76 -15.05 -17.40
C PRO A 58 -20.50 -15.51 -16.13
N VAL A 59 -19.81 -15.53 -14.99
CA VAL A 59 -20.28 -15.99 -13.67
C VAL A 59 -20.85 -14.82 -12.85
N ARG A 60 -21.31 -13.76 -13.52
CA ARG A 60 -21.76 -12.52 -12.88
C ARG A 60 -22.99 -12.69 -11.97
N ALA A 61 -23.07 -11.86 -10.94
CA ALA A 61 -24.17 -11.85 -9.98
C ALA A 61 -25.49 -11.31 -10.58
N PRO A 62 -26.67 -11.67 -10.04
CA PRO A 62 -27.97 -11.22 -10.54
C PRO A 62 -28.14 -9.69 -10.58
N CYS A 63 -27.52 -8.96 -9.65
CA CYS A 63 -27.55 -7.49 -9.61
C CYS A 63 -26.95 -6.86 -10.87
N VAL A 64 -25.97 -7.51 -11.50
CA VAL A 64 -25.34 -7.05 -12.74
C VAL A 64 -26.33 -7.08 -13.91
N ASP A 65 -27.08 -8.17 -14.05
CA ASP A 65 -28.06 -8.30 -15.13
C ASP A 65 -29.26 -7.36 -14.93
N ARG A 66 -29.72 -7.18 -13.68
CA ARG A 66 -30.74 -6.18 -13.34
C ARG A 66 -30.32 -4.78 -13.77
N ASN A 67 -29.13 -4.34 -13.34
CA ASN A 67 -28.69 -2.97 -13.60
C ASN A 67 -28.41 -2.73 -15.09
N ARG A 68 -27.96 -3.74 -15.83
CA ARG A 68 -27.84 -3.67 -17.30
C ARG A 68 -29.17 -3.48 -18.01
N ALA A 69 -30.23 -4.12 -17.52
CA ALA A 69 -31.57 -3.92 -18.07
C ALA A 69 -32.14 -2.54 -17.69
N LEU A 70 -31.70 -1.99 -16.54
CA LEU A 70 -32.13 -0.69 -16.03
C LEU A 70 -31.50 0.50 -16.77
N VAL A 71 -30.21 0.45 -17.10
CA VAL A 71 -29.48 1.60 -17.68
C VAL A 71 -29.19 1.44 -19.18
N PRO A 72 -29.16 2.53 -19.97
CA PRO A 72 -29.38 3.92 -19.57
C PRO A 72 -30.87 4.27 -19.43
N CYS A 73 -31.20 5.11 -18.44
CA CYS A 73 -32.57 5.57 -18.23
C CYS A 73 -32.62 6.96 -17.56
N HIS A 74 -33.82 7.51 -17.35
CA HIS A 74 -34.05 8.81 -16.69
C HIS A 74 -34.95 8.71 -15.46
N ALA A 75 -34.99 7.55 -14.81
CA ALA A 75 -35.98 7.25 -13.79
C ALA A 75 -35.42 6.73 -12.47
N VAL A 76 -34.10 6.56 -12.31
CA VAL A 76 -33.53 5.97 -11.09
C VAL A 76 -33.85 6.84 -9.88
N ARG A 77 -34.32 6.18 -8.81
CA ARG A 77 -34.68 6.79 -7.52
C ARG A 77 -33.77 6.37 -6.39
N ALA A 78 -33.11 5.21 -6.51
CA ALA A 78 -32.13 4.78 -5.53
C ALA A 78 -31.11 3.79 -6.08
N VAL A 79 -29.94 3.78 -5.45
CA VAL A 79 -28.96 2.70 -5.52
C VAL A 79 -28.80 2.12 -4.13
N VAL A 80 -29.04 0.83 -3.95
CA VAL A 80 -28.85 0.13 -2.67
C VAL A 80 -27.76 -0.91 -2.79
N VAL A 81 -26.84 -0.95 -1.82
CA VAL A 81 -25.62 -1.76 -1.88
C VAL A 81 -25.45 -2.54 -0.59
N ASN A 82 -25.27 -3.86 -0.68
CA ASN A 82 -24.86 -4.67 0.46
C ASN A 82 -23.38 -5.09 0.34
N SER A 83 -22.68 -5.14 1.47
CA SER A 83 -21.30 -5.65 1.56
C SER A 83 -21.17 -6.83 2.53
N GLY A 84 -20.14 -7.66 2.31
CA GLY A 84 -19.90 -8.91 3.04
C GLY A 84 -20.42 -10.16 2.34
N ASN A 85 -21.39 -10.02 1.44
CA ASN A 85 -21.94 -11.12 0.63
C ASN A 85 -22.15 -10.63 -0.82
N ALA A 86 -21.53 -11.30 -1.79
CA ALA A 86 -21.61 -10.92 -3.20
C ALA A 86 -22.93 -11.29 -3.88
N ASN A 87 -23.75 -12.14 -3.25
CA ASN A 87 -24.93 -12.74 -3.86
C ASN A 87 -24.65 -13.33 -5.26
N ALA A 88 -23.44 -13.84 -5.46
CA ALA A 88 -23.00 -14.48 -6.70
C ALA A 88 -23.04 -16.00 -6.52
N MET A 89 -23.33 -16.72 -7.62
CA MET A 89 -23.37 -18.20 -7.62
C MET A 89 -24.42 -18.83 -6.68
N ASN A 90 -25.55 -18.15 -6.46
CA ASN A 90 -26.66 -18.62 -5.61
C ASN A 90 -27.92 -19.09 -6.38
N GLY A 91 -27.83 -19.24 -7.71
CA GLY A 91 -28.95 -19.69 -8.55
C GLY A 91 -30.22 -18.86 -8.40
N ALA A 92 -31.38 -19.52 -8.45
CA ALA A 92 -32.69 -18.87 -8.35
C ALA A 92 -32.89 -18.11 -7.02
N ALA A 93 -32.30 -18.60 -5.91
CA ALA A 93 -32.37 -17.91 -4.63
C ALA A 93 -31.65 -16.56 -4.66
N GLY A 94 -30.52 -16.47 -5.38
CA GLY A 94 -29.81 -15.20 -5.55
C GLY A 94 -30.58 -14.17 -6.38
N ILE A 95 -31.30 -14.64 -7.41
CA ILE A 95 -32.18 -13.79 -8.23
C ILE A 95 -33.32 -13.24 -7.36
N ALA A 96 -34.02 -14.11 -6.64
CA ALA A 96 -35.11 -13.73 -5.74
C ALA A 96 -34.64 -12.77 -4.63
N ALA A 97 -33.44 -12.99 -4.06
CA ALA A 97 -32.87 -12.09 -3.08
C ALA A 97 -32.59 -10.68 -3.66
N ASN A 98 -32.11 -10.61 -4.90
CA ASN A 98 -31.86 -9.34 -5.58
C ASN A 98 -33.17 -8.58 -5.87
N GLU A 99 -34.21 -9.27 -6.32
CA GLU A 99 -35.56 -8.70 -6.54
C GLU A 99 -36.17 -8.21 -5.22
N ALA A 100 -36.13 -9.01 -4.17
CA ALA A 100 -36.69 -8.64 -2.87
C ALA A 100 -35.98 -7.43 -2.24
N MET A 101 -34.65 -7.30 -2.42
CA MET A 101 -33.90 -6.12 -2.02
C MET A 101 -34.40 -4.86 -2.74
N ALA A 102 -34.57 -4.93 -4.06
CA ALA A 102 -35.07 -3.80 -4.85
C ALA A 102 -36.52 -3.43 -4.48
N LYS A 103 -37.38 -4.44 -4.32
CA LYS A 103 -38.77 -4.28 -3.91
C LYS A 103 -38.88 -3.59 -2.55
N ALA A 104 -38.13 -4.05 -1.54
CA ALA A 104 -38.17 -3.43 -0.22
C ALA A 104 -37.70 -1.96 -0.25
N THR A 105 -36.69 -1.64 -1.06
CA THR A 105 -36.25 -0.24 -1.26
C THR A 105 -37.31 0.59 -1.96
N ALA A 106 -37.98 0.04 -2.97
CA ALA A 106 -39.04 0.72 -3.69
C ALA A 106 -40.25 1.01 -2.79
N GLU A 107 -40.65 0.04 -1.96
CA GLU A 107 -41.73 0.20 -0.98
C GLU A 107 -41.39 1.27 0.07
N ALA A 108 -40.17 1.26 0.61
CA ALA A 108 -39.72 2.24 1.58
C ALA A 108 -39.70 3.68 1.02
N LEU A 109 -39.43 3.83 -0.28
CA LEU A 109 -39.41 5.13 -0.97
C LEU A 109 -40.76 5.52 -1.60
N GLY A 110 -41.73 4.60 -1.67
CA GLY A 110 -42.99 4.80 -2.38
C GLY A 110 -42.81 4.97 -3.89
N VAL A 111 -41.88 4.22 -4.51
CA VAL A 111 -41.54 4.30 -5.94
C VAL A 111 -41.71 2.95 -6.64
N SER A 112 -41.55 2.93 -7.97
CA SER A 112 -41.54 1.67 -8.72
C SER A 112 -40.24 0.89 -8.49
N GLU A 113 -40.35 -0.43 -8.39
CA GLU A 113 -39.19 -1.33 -8.31
C GLU A 113 -38.20 -1.15 -9.48
N ASP A 114 -38.72 -0.85 -10.67
CA ASP A 114 -37.92 -0.61 -11.89
C ASP A 114 -37.13 0.71 -11.85
N THR A 115 -37.15 1.43 -10.73
CA THR A 115 -36.36 2.64 -10.50
C THR A 115 -35.24 2.44 -9.47
N VAL A 116 -35.05 1.21 -8.99
CA VAL A 116 -34.05 0.86 -7.97
C VAL A 116 -32.94 0.01 -8.59
N ALA A 117 -31.70 0.50 -8.50
CA ALA A 117 -30.51 -0.27 -8.77
C ALA A 117 -30.04 -0.98 -7.49
N THR A 118 -29.64 -2.25 -7.62
CA THR A 118 -29.13 -3.06 -6.51
C THR A 118 -27.69 -3.47 -6.80
N LEU A 119 -26.83 -3.53 -5.79
CA LEU A 119 -25.46 -4.03 -5.93
C LEU A 119 -25.06 -4.85 -4.70
N SER A 120 -24.21 -5.84 -4.90
CA SER A 120 -23.73 -6.74 -3.85
C SER A 120 -22.24 -6.95 -3.98
N THR A 121 -21.53 -7.11 -2.86
CA THR A 121 -20.10 -7.42 -2.86
C THR A 121 -19.66 -8.19 -1.61
N GLY A 122 -18.70 -9.09 -1.74
CA GLY A 122 -18.21 -9.92 -0.65
C GLY A 122 -18.04 -11.37 -1.06
N VAL A 123 -18.37 -12.31 -0.16
CA VAL A 123 -18.14 -13.74 -0.41
C VAL A 123 -19.09 -14.28 -1.49
N ILE A 124 -18.56 -15.11 -2.39
CA ILE A 124 -19.28 -15.80 -3.48
C ILE A 124 -19.81 -17.16 -2.99
N GLY A 125 -20.97 -17.60 -3.49
CA GLY A 125 -21.52 -18.93 -3.20
C GLY A 125 -22.17 -19.07 -1.82
N VAL A 126 -22.44 -17.94 -1.16
CA VAL A 126 -23.13 -17.88 0.13
C VAL A 126 -24.50 -17.22 -0.08
N PRO A 127 -25.61 -17.88 0.27
CA PRO A 127 -26.94 -17.29 0.17
C PRO A 127 -27.05 -15.99 0.96
N LEU A 128 -27.56 -14.93 0.33
CA LEU A 128 -27.84 -13.67 1.01
C LEU A 128 -29.10 -13.83 1.87
N ASN A 129 -29.01 -13.52 3.16
CA ASN A 129 -30.18 -13.43 4.02
C ASN A 129 -30.96 -12.15 3.70
N VAL A 130 -31.81 -12.23 2.68
CA VAL A 130 -32.56 -11.07 2.20
C VAL A 130 -33.61 -10.57 3.19
N GLU A 131 -34.10 -11.40 4.11
CA GLU A 131 -35.05 -10.96 5.14
C GLU A 131 -34.41 -9.94 6.08
N VAL A 132 -33.15 -10.16 6.46
CA VAL A 132 -32.35 -9.21 7.25
C VAL A 132 -32.17 -7.91 6.47
N VAL A 133 -31.83 -7.98 5.19
CA VAL A 133 -31.66 -6.81 4.31
C VAL A 133 -32.97 -6.03 4.17
N ALA A 134 -34.05 -6.71 3.78
CA ALA A 134 -35.37 -6.11 3.56
C ALA A 134 -35.91 -5.44 4.82
N LYS A 135 -35.72 -6.06 6.00
CA LYS A 135 -36.13 -5.48 7.28
C LYS A 135 -35.33 -4.23 7.66
N ALA A 136 -34.06 -4.15 7.25
CA ALA A 136 -33.18 -3.02 7.56
C ALA A 136 -33.37 -1.82 6.62
N ILE A 137 -33.90 -2.04 5.41
CA ILE A 137 -34.06 -1.00 4.38
C ILE A 137 -34.86 0.23 4.85
N PRO A 138 -36.01 0.12 5.54
CA PRO A 138 -36.74 1.31 5.99
C PRO A 138 -35.87 2.23 6.86
N ALA A 139 -35.14 1.66 7.82
CA ALA A 139 -34.22 2.41 8.68
C ALA A 139 -33.03 3.01 7.90
N LEU A 140 -32.54 2.32 6.87
CA LEU A 140 -31.50 2.86 5.97
C LEU A 140 -31.99 4.10 5.22
N ILE A 141 -33.22 4.05 4.68
CA ILE A 141 -33.80 5.18 3.93
C ILE A 141 -34.09 6.36 4.85
N ASP A 142 -34.57 6.11 6.07
CA ASP A 142 -34.80 7.14 7.09
C ASP A 142 -33.49 7.81 7.54
N ALA A 143 -32.38 7.07 7.53
CA ALA A 143 -31.05 7.57 7.88
C ALA A 143 -30.36 8.38 6.77
N ALA A 144 -30.95 8.48 5.57
CA ALA A 144 -30.30 9.13 4.43
C ALA A 144 -30.29 10.66 4.54
N THR A 145 -29.10 11.25 4.61
CA THR A 145 -28.85 12.69 4.74
C THR A 145 -28.18 13.29 3.50
N ASP A 146 -28.35 14.59 3.29
CA ASP A 146 -27.73 15.39 2.24
C ASP A 146 -26.45 16.11 2.76
N ASP A 147 -25.69 15.43 3.62
CA ASP A 147 -24.47 15.97 4.21
C ASP A 147 -23.29 15.00 4.08
N ARG A 148 -22.13 15.43 4.58
CA ARG A 148 -20.90 14.65 4.56
C ARG A 148 -20.99 13.36 5.39
N THR A 149 -21.81 13.38 6.45
CA THR A 149 -22.03 12.21 7.32
C THR A 149 -22.64 11.07 6.51
N GLY A 150 -23.69 11.35 5.74
CA GLY A 150 -24.33 10.36 4.88
C GLY A 150 -23.36 9.79 3.83
N ILE A 151 -22.53 10.65 3.22
CA ILE A 151 -21.49 10.24 2.26
C ILE A 151 -20.49 9.27 2.93
N SER A 152 -20.04 9.61 4.13
CA SER A 152 -19.12 8.79 4.92
C SER A 152 -19.72 7.44 5.27
N ASP A 153 -20.96 7.42 5.75
CA ASP A 153 -21.62 6.18 6.13
C ASP A 153 -21.84 5.27 4.92
N PHE A 154 -22.25 5.83 3.77
CA PHE A 154 -22.35 5.07 2.53
C PHE A 154 -21.00 4.51 2.08
N ALA A 155 -19.96 5.35 2.05
CA ALA A 155 -18.62 4.95 1.65
C ALA A 155 -18.07 3.82 2.53
N GLN A 156 -18.32 3.88 3.85
CA GLN A 156 -17.94 2.83 4.81
C GLN A 156 -18.78 1.56 4.65
N ALA A 157 -20.08 1.68 4.38
CA ALA A 157 -21.00 0.55 4.26
C ALA A 157 -20.68 -0.36 3.07
N ILE A 158 -20.08 0.15 2.01
CA ILE A 158 -19.74 -0.62 0.81
C ILE A 158 -18.38 -1.33 0.90
N LEU A 159 -17.56 -1.04 1.92
CA LEU A 159 -16.21 -1.60 2.06
C LEU A 159 -16.19 -3.09 2.43
N THR A 160 -15.11 -3.75 2.01
CA THR A 160 -14.83 -5.17 2.29
C THR A 160 -13.44 -5.37 2.90
N THR A 161 -12.44 -5.64 2.07
CA THR A 161 -11.01 -5.74 2.39
C THR A 161 -10.26 -4.42 2.21
N ASP A 162 -10.96 -3.38 1.77
CA ASP A 162 -10.46 -2.01 1.67
C ASP A 162 -9.86 -1.54 3.02
N THR A 163 -8.76 -0.79 2.96
CA THR A 163 -8.17 -0.17 4.17
C THR A 163 -8.69 1.24 4.40
N CYS A 164 -9.20 1.90 3.34
CA CYS A 164 -9.75 3.25 3.40
C CYS A 164 -10.98 3.44 2.50
N THR A 165 -11.76 4.48 2.81
CA THR A 165 -12.82 4.98 1.93
C THR A 165 -12.24 5.74 0.75
N LYS A 166 -12.85 5.59 -0.43
CA LYS A 166 -12.37 6.22 -1.67
C LYS A 166 -13.45 7.15 -2.19
N VAL A 167 -13.16 8.45 -2.17
CA VAL A 167 -14.04 9.51 -2.63
C VAL A 167 -13.30 10.41 -3.61
N ALA A 168 -14.03 11.10 -4.49
CA ALA A 168 -13.47 12.10 -5.39
C ALA A 168 -14.51 13.19 -5.64
N TYR A 169 -14.18 14.46 -5.44
CA TYR A 169 -15.13 15.57 -5.56
C TYR A 169 -14.61 16.69 -6.45
N LEU A 170 -15.50 17.22 -7.29
CA LEU A 170 -15.25 18.41 -8.10
C LEU A 170 -16.47 19.33 -8.12
N GLU A 171 -16.20 20.63 -8.10
CA GLU A 171 -17.12 21.67 -8.55
C GLU A 171 -16.61 22.24 -9.87
N VAL A 172 -17.48 22.30 -10.88
CA VAL A 172 -17.10 22.76 -12.21
C VAL A 172 -18.13 23.76 -12.73
N LEU A 173 -17.65 24.92 -13.16
CA LEU A 173 -18.47 25.90 -13.87
C LEU A 173 -18.55 25.51 -15.35
N LEU A 174 -19.72 25.04 -15.79
CA LEU A 174 -19.93 24.70 -17.19
C LEU A 174 -20.09 25.97 -18.06
N PRO A 175 -19.61 25.97 -19.31
CA PRO A 175 -19.87 27.04 -20.27
C PRO A 175 -21.34 27.47 -20.31
N GLY A 176 -21.58 28.78 -20.15
CA GLY A 176 -22.92 29.36 -20.15
C GLY A 176 -23.72 29.18 -18.85
N ALA A 177 -23.21 28.48 -17.84
CA ALA A 177 -23.87 28.32 -16.55
C ALA A 177 -23.60 29.52 -15.62
N ALA A 178 -24.59 29.90 -14.82
CA ALA A 178 -24.45 30.94 -13.79
C ALA A 178 -23.91 30.42 -12.46
N SER A 179 -23.95 29.10 -12.24
CA SER A 179 -23.49 28.43 -11.02
C SER A 179 -22.77 27.12 -11.36
N PRO A 180 -21.81 26.68 -10.54
CA PRO A 180 -21.13 25.41 -10.77
C PRO A 180 -22.07 24.22 -10.56
N VAL A 181 -21.75 23.12 -11.25
CA VAL A 181 -22.30 21.79 -10.97
C VAL A 181 -21.31 21.00 -10.12
N ARG A 182 -21.83 20.03 -9.37
CA ARG A 182 -21.06 19.18 -8.47
C ARG A 182 -20.96 17.77 -9.02
N LEU A 183 -19.80 17.15 -8.86
CA LEU A 183 -19.58 15.74 -9.14
C LEU A 183 -18.98 15.10 -7.87
N LEU A 184 -19.67 14.11 -7.33
CA LEU A 184 -19.19 13.30 -6.20
C LEU A 184 -19.04 11.86 -6.65
N GLY A 185 -17.82 11.37 -6.60
CA GLY A 185 -17.44 10.00 -6.84
C GLY A 185 -17.23 9.24 -5.54
N ILE A 186 -17.65 7.97 -5.50
CA ILE A 186 -17.40 7.04 -4.39
C ILE A 186 -17.07 5.67 -4.99
N ALA A 187 -16.04 4.99 -4.49
CA ALA A 187 -15.69 3.65 -4.94
C ALA A 187 -15.25 2.72 -3.80
N LYS A 188 -15.25 1.41 -4.07
CA LYS A 188 -14.66 0.37 -3.22
C LYS A 188 -13.96 -0.68 -4.07
N GLY A 189 -13.00 -1.39 -3.49
CA GLY A 189 -12.18 -2.40 -4.12
C GLY A 189 -10.73 -2.29 -3.67
N SER A 190 -10.11 -3.44 -3.40
CA SER A 190 -8.70 -3.58 -3.02
C SER A 190 -8.15 -4.95 -3.43
N GLY A 191 -8.98 -6.01 -3.38
CA GLY A 191 -8.68 -7.34 -3.94
C GLY A 191 -9.72 -7.80 -4.96
N MET A 192 -9.33 -8.82 -5.74
CA MET A 192 -10.00 -9.26 -6.96
C MET A 192 -10.24 -8.05 -7.87
N ILE A 193 -9.16 -7.38 -8.30
CA ILE A 193 -9.18 -6.14 -9.11
C ILE A 193 -8.50 -6.37 -10.46
N HIS A 194 -9.29 -6.71 -11.49
CA HIS A 194 -8.89 -6.65 -12.90
C HIS A 194 -10.08 -6.30 -13.82
N PRO A 195 -10.47 -5.02 -13.86
CA PRO A 195 -11.65 -4.50 -14.53
C PRO A 195 -11.74 -4.88 -16.00
N ASN A 196 -12.72 -5.69 -16.38
CA ASN A 196 -13.02 -5.94 -17.80
C ASN A 196 -14.39 -5.36 -18.22
N MET A 197 -14.90 -4.41 -17.44
CA MET A 197 -15.83 -3.29 -17.70
C MET A 197 -16.05 -2.44 -16.41
N ALA A 198 -15.68 -2.94 -15.24
CA ALA A 198 -15.15 -2.28 -14.04
C ALA A 198 -14.57 -3.42 -13.17
N THR A 199 -13.76 -3.18 -12.14
CA THR A 199 -13.45 -4.14 -11.05
C THR A 199 -13.28 -3.39 -9.76
N THR A 200 -14.42 -3.28 -9.08
CA THR A 200 -14.77 -2.26 -8.09
C THR A 200 -16.30 -2.12 -8.13
N LEU A 201 -16.89 -1.59 -7.06
CA LEU A 201 -18.15 -0.86 -7.19
C LEU A 201 -17.80 0.63 -7.20
N GLY A 202 -18.22 1.34 -8.24
CA GLY A 202 -17.98 2.76 -8.42
C GLY A 202 -19.26 3.54 -8.71
N PHE A 203 -19.37 4.73 -8.14
CA PHE A 203 -20.53 5.60 -8.28
C PHE A 203 -20.06 7.02 -8.57
N VAL A 204 -20.75 7.73 -9.46
CA VAL A 204 -20.61 9.19 -9.60
C VAL A 204 -21.99 9.82 -9.57
N CYS A 205 -22.22 10.75 -8.64
CA CYS A 205 -23.44 11.54 -8.53
C CYS A 205 -23.16 12.97 -8.98
N THR A 206 -24.07 13.56 -9.77
CA THR A 206 -23.98 14.96 -10.19
C THR A 206 -25.34 15.63 -10.22
N ASP A 207 -25.37 16.92 -9.91
CA ASP A 207 -26.59 17.73 -10.02
C ASP A 207 -26.77 18.40 -11.38
N ALA A 208 -25.85 18.20 -12.32
CA ALA A 208 -26.03 18.58 -13.72
C ALA A 208 -27.20 17.81 -14.38
N ALA A 209 -27.90 18.45 -15.31
CA ALA A 209 -28.85 17.81 -16.20
C ALA A 209 -28.13 17.30 -17.45
N VAL A 210 -28.21 15.99 -17.71
CA VAL A 210 -27.59 15.35 -18.88
C VAL A 210 -28.54 14.26 -19.39
N SER A 211 -28.63 14.12 -20.71
CA SER A 211 -29.47 13.08 -21.30
C SER A 211 -28.90 11.67 -21.05
N PRO A 212 -29.75 10.62 -20.95
CA PRO A 212 -29.29 9.26 -20.75
C PRO A 212 -28.30 8.78 -21.81
N THR A 213 -28.55 9.12 -23.08
CA THR A 213 -27.66 8.77 -24.19
C THR A 213 -26.30 9.46 -24.07
N ALA A 214 -26.27 10.75 -23.72
CA ALA A 214 -25.02 11.49 -23.57
C ALA A 214 -24.21 10.97 -22.38
N LEU A 215 -24.84 10.76 -21.21
CA LEU A 215 -24.16 10.23 -20.04
C LEU A 215 -23.61 8.83 -20.30
N GLN A 216 -24.38 7.95 -20.96
CA GLN A 216 -23.93 6.61 -21.32
C GLN A 216 -22.76 6.60 -22.31
N ALA A 217 -22.73 7.54 -23.25
CA ALA A 217 -21.61 7.71 -24.16
C ALA A 217 -20.33 8.12 -23.40
N MET A 218 -20.44 9.10 -22.49
CA MET A 218 -19.31 9.55 -21.66
C MET A 218 -18.80 8.44 -20.74
N VAL A 219 -19.70 7.67 -20.10
CA VAL A 219 -19.30 6.52 -19.28
C VAL A 219 -18.58 5.48 -20.12
N ARG A 220 -19.09 5.14 -21.31
CA ARG A 220 -18.45 4.15 -22.21
C ARG A 220 -17.05 4.61 -22.66
N GLU A 221 -16.89 5.91 -22.92
CA GLU A 221 -15.60 6.47 -23.30
C GLU A 221 -14.58 6.39 -22.16
N HIS A 222 -14.96 6.87 -20.97
CA HIS A 222 -14.02 7.06 -19.88
C HIS A 222 -13.77 5.79 -19.05
N ILE A 223 -14.65 4.80 -19.10
CA ILE A 223 -14.44 3.55 -18.39
C ILE A 223 -13.16 2.85 -18.87
N GLU A 224 -12.83 2.95 -20.16
CA GLU A 224 -11.66 2.32 -20.79
C GLU A 224 -10.31 2.90 -20.31
N THR A 225 -10.29 4.18 -19.94
CA THR A 225 -9.08 4.93 -19.55
C THR A 225 -8.98 5.16 -18.04
N THR A 226 -9.94 4.65 -17.27
CA THR A 226 -10.00 4.81 -15.81
C THR A 226 -10.11 3.45 -15.13
N PHE A 227 -11.31 2.96 -14.81
CA PHE A 227 -11.50 1.69 -14.14
C PHE A 227 -10.97 0.52 -14.99
N ASN A 228 -11.21 0.44 -16.29
CA ASN A 228 -10.62 -0.62 -17.12
C ASN A 228 -9.09 -0.53 -17.28
N ALA A 229 -8.47 0.55 -16.80
CA ALA A 229 -7.04 0.76 -16.82
C ALA A 229 -6.34 0.41 -15.49
N ILE A 230 -7.03 -0.16 -14.49
CA ILE A 230 -6.37 -0.60 -13.24
C ILE A 230 -6.21 -2.13 -13.15
N SER A 231 -5.24 -2.62 -12.37
CA SER A 231 -5.11 -4.05 -12.04
C SER A 231 -4.33 -4.23 -10.73
N VAL A 232 -4.90 -4.92 -9.74
CA VAL A 232 -4.19 -5.34 -8.53
C VAL A 232 -3.62 -6.74 -8.71
N ASP A 233 -4.47 -7.73 -8.94
CA ASP A 233 -4.11 -9.16 -8.93
C ASP A 233 -4.35 -9.89 -10.25
N GLY A 234 -5.13 -9.30 -11.16
CA GLY A 234 -5.44 -9.92 -12.45
C GLY A 234 -6.78 -10.66 -12.48
N ASP A 235 -7.53 -10.66 -11.37
CA ASP A 235 -8.80 -11.36 -11.24
C ASP A 235 -10.01 -10.42 -11.45
N THR A 236 -10.80 -10.68 -12.49
CA THR A 236 -12.03 -9.91 -12.80
C THR A 236 -13.21 -10.40 -11.95
N SER A 237 -13.79 -9.54 -11.10
CA SER A 237 -14.88 -9.98 -10.21
C SER A 237 -16.21 -10.25 -10.92
N THR A 238 -17.06 -11.03 -10.25
CA THR A 238 -18.42 -11.37 -10.68
C THR A 238 -19.44 -10.24 -10.47
N ASN A 239 -19.05 -9.15 -9.80
CA ASN A 239 -19.99 -8.14 -9.30
C ASN A 239 -19.71 -6.74 -9.82
N ASP A 240 -18.65 -6.57 -10.60
CA ASP A 240 -18.14 -5.25 -10.90
C ASP A 240 -19.17 -4.38 -11.59
N SER A 241 -19.28 -3.14 -11.12
CA SER A 241 -20.31 -2.22 -11.54
C SER A 241 -19.87 -0.77 -11.33
N PHE A 242 -20.08 0.04 -12.33
CA PHE A 242 -19.96 1.49 -12.28
C PHE A 242 -21.32 2.10 -12.65
N ILE A 243 -21.84 3.03 -11.84
CA ILE A 243 -23.09 3.75 -12.12
C ILE A 243 -22.85 5.26 -11.98
N ALA A 244 -23.16 6.01 -13.03
CA ALA A 244 -23.25 7.47 -12.99
C ALA A 244 -24.72 7.89 -12.87
N LEU A 245 -25.01 8.81 -11.95
CA LEU A 245 -26.34 9.36 -11.65
C LEU A 245 -26.32 10.88 -11.80
N ALA A 246 -27.28 11.43 -12.53
CA ALA A 246 -27.44 12.86 -12.72
C ALA A 246 -28.86 13.30 -12.34
N SER A 247 -29.00 14.04 -11.23
CA SER A 247 -30.31 14.45 -10.70
C SER A 247 -30.93 15.61 -11.46
N GLY A 248 -30.14 16.41 -12.19
CA GLY A 248 -30.59 17.64 -12.84
C GLY A 248 -30.98 18.77 -11.88
N ALA A 249 -30.82 18.60 -10.56
CA ALA A 249 -31.32 19.53 -9.55
C ALA A 249 -30.57 20.88 -9.50
N SER A 250 -29.42 21.00 -10.18
CA SER A 250 -28.76 22.29 -10.38
C SER A 250 -29.50 23.19 -11.38
N GLY A 251 -30.30 22.62 -12.27
CA GLY A 251 -30.90 23.30 -13.43
C GLY A 251 -29.89 23.61 -14.56
N VAL A 252 -28.63 23.19 -14.44
CA VAL A 252 -27.58 23.42 -15.44
C VAL A 252 -27.50 22.24 -16.39
N PHE A 253 -27.57 22.48 -17.70
CA PHE A 253 -27.55 21.46 -18.74
C PHE A 253 -26.14 21.23 -19.29
N ALA A 254 -25.69 19.97 -19.30
CA ALA A 254 -24.44 19.54 -19.89
C ALA A 254 -24.62 19.20 -21.38
N GLU A 255 -24.81 20.23 -22.21
CA GLU A 255 -25.06 20.12 -23.66
C GLU A 255 -24.10 20.99 -24.47
N GLY A 256 -23.92 20.69 -25.76
CA GLY A 256 -22.99 21.45 -26.63
C GLY A 256 -21.58 21.52 -26.04
N ASP A 257 -21.01 22.72 -25.97
CA ASP A 257 -19.68 22.94 -25.38
C ASP A 257 -19.60 22.56 -23.90
N ALA A 258 -20.71 22.68 -23.16
CA ALA A 258 -20.79 22.28 -21.75
C ALA A 258 -20.70 20.77 -21.56
N ALA A 259 -21.15 19.98 -22.54
CA ALA A 259 -21.02 18.52 -22.51
C ALA A 259 -19.55 18.09 -22.51
N THR A 260 -18.68 18.77 -23.26
CA THR A 260 -17.24 18.48 -23.31
C THR A 260 -16.57 18.73 -21.97
N VAL A 261 -16.84 19.89 -21.35
CA VAL A 261 -16.31 20.25 -20.04
C VAL A 261 -16.81 19.29 -18.95
N PHE A 262 -18.10 18.98 -18.96
CA PHE A 262 -18.69 18.00 -18.04
C PHE A 262 -18.08 16.59 -18.22
N SER A 263 -17.89 16.15 -19.46
CA SER A 263 -17.26 14.86 -19.79
C SER A 263 -15.84 14.76 -19.23
N GLN A 264 -15.03 15.82 -19.37
CA GLN A 264 -13.69 15.88 -18.81
C GLN A 264 -13.67 15.87 -17.27
N ALA A 265 -14.62 16.57 -16.64
CA ALA A 265 -14.78 16.54 -15.19
C ALA A 265 -15.18 15.14 -14.68
N LEU A 266 -16.12 14.48 -15.35
CA LEU A 266 -16.51 13.10 -15.07
C LEU A 266 -15.31 12.14 -15.19
N ALA A 267 -14.54 12.27 -16.27
CA ALA A 267 -13.33 11.48 -16.47
C ALA A 267 -12.29 11.67 -15.36
N ALA A 268 -12.13 12.90 -14.86
CA ALA A 268 -11.21 13.21 -13.77
C ALA A 268 -11.64 12.56 -12.45
N VAL A 269 -12.92 12.63 -12.09
CA VAL A 269 -13.48 11.95 -10.90
C VAL A 269 -13.31 10.43 -11.02
N MET A 270 -13.68 9.85 -12.17
CA MET A 270 -13.52 8.42 -12.42
C MET A 270 -12.06 7.97 -12.31
N ARG A 271 -11.12 8.76 -12.85
CA ARG A 271 -9.68 8.47 -12.79
C ARG A 271 -9.16 8.54 -11.36
N ALA A 272 -9.52 9.56 -10.59
CA ALA A 272 -9.09 9.69 -9.21
C ALA A 272 -9.53 8.47 -8.38
N LEU A 273 -10.79 8.06 -8.49
CA LEU A 273 -11.29 6.85 -7.83
C LEU A 273 -10.54 5.59 -8.27
N ALA A 274 -10.33 5.40 -9.57
CA ALA A 274 -9.65 4.22 -10.09
C ALA A 274 -8.21 4.13 -9.57
N VAL A 275 -7.49 5.25 -9.53
CA VAL A 275 -6.13 5.34 -8.96
C VAL A 275 -6.14 5.01 -7.47
N GLU A 276 -7.11 5.50 -6.70
CA GLU A 276 -7.22 5.17 -5.27
C GLU A 276 -7.56 3.69 -5.03
N VAL A 277 -8.33 3.05 -5.92
CA VAL A 277 -8.55 1.59 -5.88
C VAL A 277 -7.23 0.84 -6.11
N ALA A 278 -6.42 1.25 -7.08
CA ALA A 278 -5.12 0.64 -7.32
C ALA A 278 -4.12 0.88 -6.18
N ARG A 279 -4.16 2.08 -5.57
CA ARG A 279 -3.31 2.47 -4.44
C ARG A 279 -3.63 1.65 -3.19
N ASP A 280 -4.91 1.45 -2.91
CA ASP A 280 -5.39 0.62 -1.79
C ASP A 280 -5.45 -0.88 -2.13
N GLY A 281 -4.63 -1.35 -3.08
CA GLY A 281 -4.52 -2.78 -3.39
C GLY A 281 -4.17 -3.58 -2.13
N GLU A 282 -4.69 -4.80 -1.99
CA GLU A 282 -4.45 -5.61 -0.80
C GLU A 282 -2.95 -5.85 -0.55
N GLY A 283 -2.45 -5.35 0.59
CA GLY A 283 -1.03 -5.42 0.94
C GLY A 283 -0.12 -4.53 0.08
N ALA A 284 -0.66 -3.66 -0.76
CA ALA A 284 0.13 -2.73 -1.55
C ALA A 284 0.95 -1.80 -0.65
N THR A 285 2.20 -1.56 -1.05
CA THR A 285 3.05 -0.55 -0.41
C THR A 285 3.32 0.63 -1.34
N ARG A 286 3.12 0.44 -2.66
CA ARG A 286 3.38 1.46 -3.68
C ARG A 286 2.34 1.39 -4.79
N LEU A 287 1.91 2.55 -5.26
CA LEU A 287 1.16 2.68 -6.51
C LEU A 287 2.12 2.48 -7.69
N LEU A 288 1.73 1.64 -8.64
CA LEU A 288 2.43 1.43 -9.90
C LEU A 288 1.68 2.15 -11.02
N GLU A 289 2.35 2.99 -11.79
CA GLU A 289 1.84 3.59 -13.01
C GLU A 289 2.70 3.15 -14.20
N VAL A 290 2.08 2.57 -15.22
CA VAL A 290 2.74 2.17 -16.47
C VAL A 290 2.14 2.93 -17.63
N THR A 291 2.97 3.64 -18.38
CA THR A 291 2.60 4.28 -19.64
C THR A 291 3.25 3.55 -20.80
N VAL A 292 2.47 3.19 -21.82
CA VAL A 292 2.92 2.55 -23.05
C VAL A 292 2.75 3.50 -24.22
N ARG A 293 3.74 3.56 -25.10
CA ARG A 293 3.70 4.29 -26.38
C ARG A 293 4.19 3.42 -27.54
N GLY A 294 3.92 3.83 -28.76
CA GLY A 294 4.46 3.15 -29.94
C GLY A 294 3.65 1.95 -30.41
N ALA A 295 2.48 1.72 -29.82
CA ALA A 295 1.58 0.65 -30.24
C ALA A 295 0.79 1.04 -31.51
N PRO A 296 0.16 0.10 -32.22
CA PRO A 296 -0.64 0.42 -33.42
C PRO A 296 -1.80 1.38 -33.14
N ASP A 297 -2.41 1.27 -31.96
CA ASP A 297 -3.52 2.11 -31.49
C ASP A 297 -3.55 2.18 -29.95
N ASP A 298 -4.36 3.09 -29.41
CA ASP A 298 -4.47 3.30 -27.96
C ASP A 298 -5.05 2.08 -27.23
N ALA A 299 -5.91 1.29 -27.87
CA ALA A 299 -6.50 0.10 -27.26
C ALA A 299 -5.44 -0.97 -26.99
N SER A 300 -4.55 -1.17 -27.96
CA SER A 300 -3.38 -2.01 -27.87
C SER A 300 -2.42 -1.51 -26.79
N ALA A 301 -2.12 -0.21 -26.78
CA ALA A 301 -1.26 0.39 -25.76
C ALA A 301 -1.82 0.22 -24.34
N ARG A 302 -3.14 0.41 -24.13
CA ARG A 302 -3.80 0.17 -22.84
C ARG A 302 -3.72 -1.29 -22.41
N THR A 303 -3.93 -2.22 -23.34
CA THR A 303 -3.82 -3.66 -23.09
C THR A 303 -2.39 -4.01 -22.64
N ILE A 304 -1.39 -3.47 -23.31
CA ILE A 304 0.02 -3.68 -22.95
C ILE A 304 0.34 -3.07 -21.59
N ALA A 305 -0.06 -1.81 -21.34
CA ALA A 305 0.17 -1.12 -20.07
C ALA A 305 -0.43 -1.90 -18.89
N LYS A 306 -1.67 -2.36 -19.05
CA LYS A 306 -2.36 -3.15 -18.04
C LYS A 306 -1.72 -4.54 -17.85
N GLY A 307 -1.26 -5.16 -18.93
CA GLY A 307 -0.51 -6.41 -18.88
C GLY A 307 0.78 -6.29 -18.09
N CYS A 308 1.50 -5.16 -18.20
CA CYS A 308 2.64 -4.85 -17.33
C CYS A 308 2.21 -4.76 -15.86
N CYS A 309 1.14 -4.03 -15.54
CA CYS A 309 0.61 -3.92 -14.18
C CYS A 309 0.14 -5.26 -13.60
N ARG A 310 -0.23 -6.24 -14.44
CA ARG A 310 -0.66 -7.60 -14.04
C ARG A 310 0.50 -8.53 -13.71
N SER A 311 1.70 -8.30 -14.24
CA SER A 311 2.82 -9.23 -14.12
C SER A 311 3.31 -9.39 -12.68
N SER A 312 3.08 -10.55 -12.06
CA SER A 312 3.52 -10.84 -10.69
C SER A 312 5.03 -10.66 -10.51
N LEU A 313 5.83 -11.12 -11.48
CA LEU A 313 7.28 -10.96 -11.45
C LEU A 313 7.67 -9.48 -11.40
N PHE A 314 7.07 -8.66 -12.25
CA PHE A 314 7.36 -7.24 -12.27
C PHE A 314 6.89 -6.54 -10.99
N LYS A 315 5.67 -6.83 -10.54
CA LYS A 315 5.11 -6.30 -9.28
C LYS A 315 6.01 -6.63 -8.06
N CYS A 316 6.63 -7.81 -8.01
CA CYS A 316 7.61 -8.14 -6.96
C CYS A 316 8.87 -7.25 -7.01
N SER A 317 9.33 -6.86 -8.21
CA SER A 317 10.48 -5.95 -8.34
C SER A 317 10.13 -4.52 -7.94
N VAL A 318 8.88 -4.09 -8.20
CA VAL A 318 8.35 -2.82 -7.68
C VAL A 318 8.31 -2.85 -6.14
N PHE A 319 7.84 -3.93 -5.53
CA PHE A 319 7.86 -4.10 -4.07
C PHE A 319 9.28 -4.01 -3.48
N ALA A 320 10.25 -4.65 -4.16
CA ALA A 320 11.65 -4.63 -3.77
C ALA A 320 12.37 -3.29 -4.02
N GLY A 321 11.72 -2.32 -4.68
CA GLY A 321 12.36 -1.05 -5.07
C GLY A 321 13.50 -1.22 -6.08
N LYS A 322 13.50 -2.31 -6.87
CA LYS A 322 14.60 -2.64 -7.79
C LYS A 322 14.27 -2.26 -9.24
N PRO A 323 15.23 -1.68 -9.99
CA PRO A 323 15.05 -1.26 -11.39
C PRO A 323 15.13 -2.45 -12.36
N ASP A 324 14.31 -3.48 -12.15
CA ASP A 324 14.31 -4.70 -12.96
C ASP A 324 13.54 -4.49 -14.28
N TRP A 325 14.18 -3.76 -15.19
CA TRP A 325 13.64 -3.48 -16.53
C TRP A 325 13.45 -4.77 -17.36
N GLY A 326 14.17 -5.85 -17.05
CA GLY A 326 14.03 -7.13 -17.74
C GLY A 326 12.64 -7.73 -17.54
N ARG A 327 12.10 -7.64 -16.32
CA ARG A 327 10.75 -8.16 -16.02
C ARG A 327 9.63 -7.36 -16.66
N ILE A 328 9.72 -6.03 -16.72
CA ILE A 328 8.71 -5.22 -17.43
C ILE A 328 8.84 -5.40 -18.95
N ALA A 329 10.05 -5.56 -19.51
CA ALA A 329 10.23 -5.89 -20.92
C ALA A 329 9.55 -7.22 -21.29
N ALA A 330 9.75 -8.25 -20.47
CA ALA A 330 9.09 -9.55 -20.65
C ALA A 330 7.56 -9.44 -20.51
N ALA A 331 7.07 -8.67 -19.54
CA ALA A 331 5.64 -8.42 -19.35
C ALA A 331 5.01 -7.68 -20.54
N ALA A 332 5.69 -6.66 -21.07
CA ALA A 332 5.26 -5.93 -22.27
C ALA A 332 5.24 -6.85 -23.49
N GLY A 333 6.27 -7.68 -23.68
CA GLY A 333 6.32 -8.68 -24.75
C GLY A 333 5.15 -9.67 -24.70
N GLN A 334 4.84 -10.20 -23.52
CA GLN A 334 3.66 -11.06 -23.32
C GLN A 334 2.35 -10.31 -23.61
N ALA A 335 2.21 -9.09 -23.12
CA ALA A 335 1.00 -8.30 -23.31
C ALA A 335 0.80 -7.84 -24.77
N CYS A 336 1.88 -7.72 -25.57
CA CYS A 336 1.78 -7.54 -27.01
C CYS A 336 1.12 -8.74 -27.70
N LEU A 337 1.33 -9.97 -27.22
CA LEU A 337 0.64 -11.15 -27.75
C LEU A 337 -0.87 -11.06 -27.49
N ASP A 338 -1.24 -10.67 -26.27
CA ASP A 338 -2.63 -10.46 -25.85
C ASP A 338 -3.30 -9.34 -26.68
N ALA A 339 -2.54 -8.29 -27.02
CA ALA A 339 -2.98 -7.18 -27.86
C ALA A 339 -2.87 -7.44 -29.37
N HIS A 340 -2.45 -8.63 -29.80
CA HIS A 340 -2.19 -8.97 -31.21
C HIS A 340 -1.24 -7.99 -31.93
N CYS A 341 -0.27 -7.46 -31.18
CA CYS A 341 0.75 -6.53 -31.66
C CYS A 341 2.06 -7.24 -31.97
N THR A 342 2.68 -6.87 -33.09
CA THR A 342 4.05 -7.32 -33.39
C THR A 342 5.05 -6.39 -32.72
N VAL A 343 5.98 -6.96 -31.95
CA VAL A 343 7.07 -6.24 -31.27
C VAL A 343 8.38 -6.97 -31.55
N THR A 344 9.47 -6.22 -31.63
CA THR A 344 10.83 -6.80 -31.69
C THR A 344 11.63 -6.28 -30.50
N PRO A 345 12.68 -7.00 -30.04
CA PRO A 345 13.53 -6.46 -28.98
C PRO A 345 14.07 -5.07 -29.31
N ALA A 346 14.44 -4.82 -30.56
CA ALA A 346 14.96 -3.54 -31.03
C ALA A 346 13.95 -2.38 -30.96
N SER A 347 12.64 -2.66 -30.86
CA SER A 347 11.61 -1.63 -30.74
C SER A 347 11.24 -1.30 -29.28
N ILE A 348 11.87 -1.95 -28.30
CA ILE A 348 11.62 -1.73 -26.88
C ILE A 348 12.55 -0.66 -26.32
N SER A 349 11.97 0.38 -25.72
CA SER A 349 12.68 1.33 -24.86
C SER A 349 11.94 1.47 -23.53
N ILE A 350 12.67 1.57 -22.42
CA ILE A 350 12.08 1.56 -21.07
C ILE A 350 12.68 2.68 -20.24
N ARG A 351 11.81 3.42 -19.54
CA ARG A 351 12.19 4.40 -18.53
C ARG A 351 11.51 4.09 -17.21
N ALA A 352 12.18 4.43 -16.12
CA ALA A 352 11.57 4.42 -14.79
C ALA A 352 11.88 5.73 -14.07
N GLN A 353 10.87 6.39 -13.52
CA GLN A 353 11.01 7.69 -12.85
C GLN A 353 11.78 8.73 -13.68
N GLY A 354 11.58 8.73 -15.00
CA GLY A 354 12.25 9.64 -15.94
C GLY A 354 13.69 9.24 -16.32
N VAL A 355 14.22 8.13 -15.81
CA VAL A 355 15.55 7.61 -16.11
C VAL A 355 15.47 6.54 -17.20
N ASP A 356 16.23 6.69 -18.27
CA ASP A 356 16.33 5.71 -19.36
C ASP A 356 17.08 4.45 -18.90
N LEU A 357 16.45 3.28 -19.03
CA LEU A 357 17.01 1.97 -18.63
C LEU A 357 17.32 1.08 -19.83
N VAL A 358 16.49 1.18 -20.87
CA VAL A 358 16.62 0.41 -22.11
C VAL A 358 16.37 1.33 -23.29
N GLU A 359 17.24 1.25 -24.30
CA GLU A 359 17.10 1.94 -25.57
C GLU A 359 17.33 0.94 -26.71
N ALA A 360 16.38 0.85 -27.64
CA ALA A 360 16.43 -0.06 -28.79
C ALA A 360 16.77 -1.52 -28.40
N GLY A 361 16.16 -2.00 -27.31
CA GLY A 361 16.36 -3.35 -26.78
C GLY A 361 17.68 -3.58 -26.04
N ARG A 362 18.47 -2.54 -25.79
CA ARG A 362 19.77 -2.64 -25.12
C ARG A 362 19.77 -1.86 -23.80
N PRO A 363 20.41 -2.38 -22.75
CA PRO A 363 20.52 -1.66 -21.48
C PRO A 363 21.32 -0.36 -21.68
N VAL A 364 20.85 0.72 -21.07
CA VAL A 364 21.56 2.00 -21.00
C VAL A 364 22.48 1.98 -19.79
N PRO A 365 23.79 2.26 -19.93
CA PRO A 365 24.70 2.37 -18.79
C PRO A 365 24.28 3.52 -17.88
N LEU A 366 24.00 3.22 -16.60
CA LEU A 366 23.64 4.22 -15.60
C LEU A 366 24.81 4.55 -14.69
N PRO A 367 25.13 5.83 -14.45
CA PRO A 367 26.09 6.20 -13.45
C PRO A 367 25.53 5.90 -12.03
N PRO A 368 26.37 5.45 -11.07
CA PRO A 368 25.92 5.17 -9.69
C PRO A 368 25.20 6.34 -9.00
N SER A 369 25.49 7.58 -9.42
CA SER A 369 24.92 8.81 -8.86
C SER A 369 23.44 9.05 -9.14
N VAL A 370 22.80 8.26 -10.01
CA VAL A 370 21.37 8.44 -10.35
C VAL A 370 20.46 8.11 -9.16
N GLY A 371 20.90 7.25 -8.24
CA GLY A 371 20.12 6.90 -7.04
C GLY A 371 18.75 6.28 -7.38
N LEU A 372 18.66 5.53 -8.47
CA LEU A 372 17.39 5.02 -9.00
C LEU A 372 16.60 4.17 -7.98
N GLU A 373 17.27 3.39 -7.14
CA GLU A 373 16.61 2.61 -6.08
C GLU A 373 15.84 3.51 -5.10
N ARG A 374 16.40 4.69 -4.77
CA ARG A 374 15.71 5.69 -3.94
C ARG A 374 14.50 6.29 -4.65
N LEU A 375 14.59 6.53 -5.96
CA LEU A 375 13.45 7.01 -6.75
C LEU A 375 12.34 5.96 -6.86
N LEU A 376 12.71 4.68 -6.93
CA LEU A 376 11.79 3.55 -6.97
C LEU A 376 11.21 3.19 -5.59
N ALA A 377 11.77 3.74 -4.51
CA ALA A 377 11.22 3.59 -3.17
C ALA A 377 10.02 4.52 -2.90
N ALA A 378 9.72 5.48 -3.79
CA ALA A 378 8.61 6.41 -3.64
C ALA A 378 7.23 5.71 -3.61
N ASP A 379 6.24 6.36 -3.00
CA ASP A 379 4.87 5.86 -2.88
C ASP A 379 4.18 5.66 -4.24
N THR A 380 4.67 6.31 -5.30
CA THR A 380 4.23 6.12 -6.68
C THR A 380 5.43 5.90 -7.58
N VAL A 381 5.43 4.74 -8.24
CA VAL A 381 6.52 4.30 -9.12
C VAL A 381 6.04 4.35 -10.56
N ARG A 382 6.64 5.21 -11.38
CA ARG A 382 6.26 5.41 -12.78
C ARG A 382 7.22 4.70 -13.73
N TRP A 383 6.65 3.95 -14.65
CA TRP A 383 7.35 3.26 -15.71
C TRP A 383 6.79 3.65 -17.08
N GLU A 384 7.68 3.79 -18.04
CA GLU A 384 7.32 4.08 -19.42
C GLU A 384 7.93 3.03 -20.35
N VAL A 385 7.12 2.47 -21.25
CA VAL A 385 7.54 1.44 -22.20
C VAL A 385 7.16 1.88 -23.61
N ALA A 386 8.14 2.03 -24.49
CA ALA A 386 7.90 2.10 -25.92
C ALA A 386 7.95 0.68 -26.50
N VAL A 387 6.99 0.31 -27.36
CA VAL A 387 6.96 -1.00 -28.04
C VAL A 387 7.16 -0.90 -29.56
N GLY A 388 7.32 0.31 -30.09
CA GLY A 388 7.41 0.61 -31.52
C GLY A 388 7.27 2.10 -31.80
N ASP A 389 6.94 2.41 -33.05
CA ASP A 389 6.77 3.79 -33.56
C ASP A 389 5.32 4.10 -33.97
N GLY A 390 4.37 3.24 -33.58
CA GLY A 390 2.96 3.46 -33.84
C GLY A 390 2.39 4.65 -33.05
N PRO A 391 1.22 5.19 -33.45
CA PRO A 391 0.63 6.37 -32.83
C PRO A 391 0.00 6.09 -31.46
N GLY A 392 -0.20 4.81 -31.11
CA GLY A 392 -0.95 4.38 -29.95
C GLY A 392 -0.25 4.68 -28.63
N THR A 393 -1.02 5.23 -27.69
CA THR A 393 -0.61 5.52 -26.31
C THR A 393 -1.63 4.99 -25.31
N GLY A 394 -1.16 4.54 -24.15
CA GLY A 394 -2.01 3.96 -23.14
C GLY A 394 -1.36 4.04 -21.78
N ARG A 395 -2.19 4.13 -20.75
CA ARG A 395 -1.73 4.15 -19.36
C ARG A 395 -2.57 3.20 -18.55
N ALA A 396 -1.94 2.57 -17.58
CA ALA A 396 -2.57 1.72 -16.61
C ALA A 396 -1.98 1.93 -15.22
N TRP A 397 -2.76 1.59 -14.20
CA TRP A 397 -2.34 1.63 -12.80
C TRP A 397 -2.46 0.26 -12.16
N GLY A 398 -1.68 0.04 -11.13
CA GLY A 398 -1.76 -1.13 -10.29
C GLY A 398 -0.99 -0.85 -9.00
N CYS A 399 -0.54 -1.90 -8.36
CA CYS A 399 0.35 -1.80 -7.21
C CYS A 399 1.50 -2.80 -7.33
N ASP A 400 2.37 -2.82 -6.35
CA ASP A 400 3.34 -3.88 -6.15
C ASP A 400 2.70 -5.20 -5.66
N LEU A 401 3.52 -6.24 -5.46
CA LEU A 401 3.11 -7.52 -4.88
C LEU A 401 3.96 -7.80 -3.64
N SER A 402 3.36 -7.66 -2.47
CA SER A 402 4.03 -7.82 -1.17
C SER A 402 3.70 -9.17 -0.51
N TYR A 403 4.37 -9.46 0.60
CA TYR A 403 4.02 -10.59 1.45
C TYR A 403 2.61 -10.46 2.06
N ASP A 404 2.17 -9.24 2.33
CA ASP A 404 0.86 -8.99 2.94
C ASP A 404 -0.29 -9.37 2.00
N TYR A 405 -0.13 -9.23 0.69
CA TYR A 405 -1.12 -9.72 -0.27
C TYR A 405 -1.37 -11.22 -0.07
N VAL A 406 -0.29 -12.02 0.00
CA VAL A 406 -0.37 -13.47 0.20
C VAL A 406 -0.96 -13.80 1.57
N ARG A 407 -0.53 -13.09 2.62
CA ARG A 407 -1.04 -13.28 3.99
C ARG A 407 -2.53 -13.00 4.07
N ILE A 408 -2.97 -11.82 3.60
CA ILE A 408 -4.39 -11.41 3.60
C ILE A 408 -5.23 -12.46 2.89
N ASN A 409 -4.89 -12.83 1.66
CA ASN A 409 -5.70 -13.75 0.86
C ASN A 409 -5.65 -15.20 1.35
N ALA A 410 -4.52 -15.66 1.91
CA ALA A 410 -4.44 -16.99 2.52
C ALA A 410 -5.23 -17.05 3.83
N ASP A 411 -5.17 -16.00 4.65
CA ASP A 411 -5.94 -15.87 5.88
C ASP A 411 -7.44 -15.77 5.57
N GLU A 412 -7.84 -14.95 4.58
CA GLU A 412 -9.23 -14.83 4.12
C GLU A 412 -9.80 -16.20 3.74
N ALA A 413 -9.09 -16.97 2.92
CA ALA A 413 -9.52 -18.30 2.50
C ALA A 413 -9.71 -19.27 3.67
N ALA A 414 -8.95 -19.10 4.76
CA ALA A 414 -9.02 -19.96 5.95
C ALA A 414 -10.07 -19.51 6.99
N GLN A 415 -10.54 -18.26 6.93
CA GLN A 415 -11.28 -17.61 8.03
C GLN A 415 -12.73 -17.23 7.73
N VAL A 416 -13.25 -17.54 6.53
CA VAL A 416 -14.67 -17.33 6.20
C VAL A 416 -15.54 -18.37 6.91
N GLU A 417 -16.25 -17.94 7.94
CA GLU A 417 -17.30 -18.73 8.59
C GLU A 417 -18.68 -18.18 8.17
N VAL A 418 -19.52 -19.05 7.61
CA VAL A 418 -20.91 -18.73 7.29
C VAL A 418 -21.78 -19.28 8.42
N GLN A 419 -22.41 -18.38 9.18
CA GLN A 419 -23.33 -18.78 10.24
C GLN A 419 -24.64 -19.34 9.64
N PRO A 420 -25.40 -20.18 10.39
CA PRO A 420 -26.66 -20.75 9.90
C PRO A 420 -27.70 -19.72 9.39
N GLY A 421 -27.58 -18.45 9.79
CA GLY A 421 -28.42 -17.34 9.32
C GLY A 421 -27.87 -16.57 8.11
N GLY A 422 -26.81 -17.03 7.45
CA GLY A 422 -26.21 -16.37 6.27
C GLY A 422 -25.30 -15.17 6.60
N THR A 423 -25.14 -14.82 7.88
CA THR A 423 -24.15 -13.82 8.34
C THR A 423 -22.74 -14.34 8.07
N VAL A 424 -21.94 -13.52 7.40
CA VAL A 424 -20.54 -13.83 7.09
C VAL A 424 -19.65 -13.26 8.19
N ALA A 425 -18.92 -14.15 8.87
CA ALA A 425 -17.96 -13.79 9.90
C ALA A 425 -16.52 -14.08 9.42
N ARG A 426 -15.59 -13.19 9.80
CA ARG A 426 -14.15 -13.42 9.66
C ARG A 426 -13.57 -13.75 11.03
N ASN A 427 -12.91 -14.89 11.17
CA ASN A 427 -12.26 -15.28 12.42
C ASN A 427 -10.78 -14.81 12.44
N ILE A 428 -10.57 -13.52 12.73
CA ILE A 428 -9.25 -12.85 12.69
C ILE A 428 -8.36 -13.18 13.92
N SER A 429 -8.67 -14.25 14.65
CA SER A 429 -7.90 -14.63 15.84
C SER A 429 -6.64 -15.37 15.43
N LEU A 430 -5.47 -14.97 15.98
CA LEU A 430 -4.24 -15.77 15.91
C LEU A 430 -4.47 -17.22 16.37
N ALA A 431 -5.49 -17.52 17.17
CA ALA A 431 -5.85 -18.88 17.54
C ALA A 431 -6.34 -19.73 16.35
N ALA A 432 -6.89 -19.10 15.30
CA ALA A 432 -7.43 -19.75 14.10
C ALA A 432 -6.37 -20.11 13.05
N TYR A 433 -5.13 -19.60 13.18
CA TYR A 433 -4.05 -19.94 12.26
C TYR A 433 -3.72 -21.43 12.41
N SER A 434 -3.60 -22.14 11.29
CA SER A 434 -3.20 -23.54 11.33
C SER A 434 -1.83 -23.65 12.04
N PRO A 435 -1.61 -24.67 12.89
CA PRO A 435 -0.31 -24.88 13.53
C PRO A 435 0.86 -24.87 12.55
N ARG A 436 0.62 -25.29 11.29
CA ARG A 436 1.60 -25.29 10.21
C ARG A 436 1.95 -23.90 9.69
N LEU A 437 0.97 -22.99 9.57
CA LEU A 437 1.23 -21.60 9.17
C LEU A 437 1.93 -20.82 10.28
N LYS A 438 1.52 -21.03 11.54
CA LYS A 438 2.25 -20.51 12.71
C LYS A 438 3.69 -21.01 12.71
N GLN A 439 3.88 -22.30 12.48
CA GLN A 439 5.20 -22.91 12.38
C GLN A 439 6.01 -22.29 11.24
N GLN A 440 5.43 -22.05 10.06
CA GLN A 440 6.16 -21.46 8.93
C GLN A 440 6.57 -20.00 9.21
N LEU A 441 5.65 -19.17 9.71
CA LEU A 441 5.95 -17.78 10.10
C LEU A 441 7.02 -17.73 11.20
N LEU A 442 6.92 -18.64 12.18
CA LEU A 442 7.96 -18.82 13.19
C LEU A 442 9.26 -19.29 12.55
N VAL A 443 9.26 -20.28 11.64
CA VAL A 443 10.47 -20.80 10.99
C VAL A 443 11.16 -19.73 10.14
N ASP A 444 10.42 -18.92 9.40
CA ASP A 444 10.98 -17.89 8.52
C ASP A 444 11.52 -16.69 9.33
N GLY A 445 10.76 -16.21 10.32
CA GLY A 445 11.23 -15.20 11.27
C GLY A 445 12.42 -15.70 12.10
N LEU A 446 12.35 -16.92 12.61
CA LEU A 446 13.44 -17.55 13.37
C LEU A 446 14.65 -17.86 12.49
N ALA A 447 14.52 -18.15 11.19
CA ALA A 447 15.65 -18.42 10.32
C ALA A 447 16.52 -17.16 10.10
N TYR A 448 15.88 -16.00 9.90
CA TYR A 448 16.59 -14.71 9.82
C TYR A 448 17.27 -14.36 11.14
N VAL A 449 16.54 -14.49 12.25
CA VAL A 449 17.03 -14.15 13.60
C VAL A 449 18.12 -15.13 14.06
N ARG A 450 18.01 -16.42 13.70
CA ARG A 450 18.99 -17.47 14.03
C ARG A 450 20.41 -17.17 13.57
N ARG A 451 20.62 -16.39 12.52
CA ARG A 451 21.98 -16.04 12.05
C ARG A 451 22.77 -15.24 13.09
N PHE A 452 22.08 -14.63 14.04
CA PHE A 452 22.69 -13.85 15.12
C PHE A 452 22.79 -14.62 16.44
N ALA A 453 22.18 -15.81 16.53
CA ALA A 453 22.23 -16.61 17.75
C ALA A 453 23.67 -17.02 18.08
N GLY A 454 24.11 -16.72 19.30
CA GLY A 454 25.48 -16.97 19.76
C GLY A 454 26.51 -15.94 19.30
N LEU A 455 26.13 -14.98 18.45
CA LEU A 455 27.04 -13.92 18.02
C LEU A 455 27.39 -13.03 19.22
N ARG A 456 28.69 -12.85 19.46
CA ARG A 456 29.19 -11.98 20.53
C ARG A 456 29.35 -10.54 20.02
N ALA A 457 28.66 -9.61 20.65
CA ALA A 457 28.69 -8.19 20.32
C ALA A 457 29.12 -7.35 21.53
N LEU A 458 29.95 -6.34 21.28
CA LEU A 458 30.24 -5.28 22.25
C LEU A 458 29.55 -4.01 21.80
N VAL A 459 28.71 -3.42 22.65
CA VAL A 459 28.07 -2.13 22.42
C VAL A 459 28.73 -1.09 23.32
N TYR A 460 29.47 -0.17 22.72
CA TYR A 460 30.03 0.98 23.41
C TYR A 460 29.11 2.18 23.19
N ALA A 461 28.64 2.81 24.26
CA ALA A 461 27.67 3.90 24.18
C ALA A 461 28.15 5.16 24.92
N ARG A 462 28.13 6.30 24.22
CA ARG A 462 28.46 7.64 24.74
C ARG A 462 27.56 8.72 24.12
N GLY A 463 27.65 9.94 24.65
CA GLY A 463 26.94 11.10 24.10
C GLY A 463 25.44 11.07 24.40
N ALA A 464 24.62 11.57 23.47
CA ALA A 464 23.19 11.79 23.67
C ALA A 464 22.42 10.54 24.10
N VAL A 465 22.82 9.34 23.66
CA VAL A 465 22.13 8.08 23.98
C VAL A 465 22.20 7.71 25.47
N VAL A 466 23.24 8.15 26.18
CA VAL A 466 23.43 7.92 27.63
C VAL A 466 23.03 9.14 28.48
N GLU A 467 22.87 10.31 27.87
CA GLU A 467 22.46 11.55 28.54
C GLU A 467 20.93 11.77 28.52
N ARG A 468 20.24 11.25 27.50
CA ARG A 468 18.79 11.45 27.30
C ARG A 468 17.98 10.20 27.61
N PHE A 469 17.01 10.35 28.52
CA PHE A 469 16.16 9.26 28.99
C PHE A 469 15.42 8.51 27.87
N ASP A 470 14.85 9.23 26.90
CA ASP A 470 14.10 8.63 25.80
C ASP A 470 14.97 7.75 24.90
N LEU A 471 16.20 8.18 24.64
CA LEU A 471 17.18 7.42 23.86
C LEU A 471 17.76 6.24 24.64
N THR A 472 18.01 6.41 25.95
CA THR A 472 18.43 5.30 26.81
C THR A 472 17.36 4.21 26.90
N ALA A 473 16.08 4.59 27.01
CA ALA A 473 14.97 3.65 27.00
C ALA A 473 14.86 2.91 25.66
N SER A 474 15.05 3.61 24.54
CA SER A 474 15.11 2.99 23.20
C SER A 474 16.28 2.02 23.08
N LEU A 475 17.46 2.38 23.58
CA LEU A 475 18.63 1.49 23.60
C LEU A 475 18.38 0.23 24.46
N ALA A 476 17.70 0.35 25.60
CA ALA A 476 17.34 -0.81 26.41
C ALA A 476 16.41 -1.78 25.67
N GLN A 477 15.44 -1.27 24.91
CA GLN A 477 14.56 -2.08 24.07
C GLN A 477 15.35 -2.79 22.95
N ASP A 478 16.30 -2.10 22.32
CA ASP A 478 17.17 -2.69 21.30
C ASP A 478 18.05 -3.81 21.87
N LEU A 479 18.57 -3.62 23.09
CA LEU A 479 19.38 -4.63 23.79
C LEU A 479 18.54 -5.86 24.13
N ALA A 480 17.31 -5.69 24.62
CA ALA A 480 16.39 -6.80 24.87
C ALA A 480 16.11 -7.59 23.59
N LEU A 481 15.80 -6.90 22.48
CA LEU A 481 15.59 -7.56 21.19
C LEU A 481 16.85 -8.32 20.72
N CYS A 482 18.05 -7.79 20.96
CA CYS A 482 19.29 -8.50 20.66
C CYS A 482 19.41 -9.79 21.50
N LEU A 483 19.05 -9.77 22.78
CA LEU A 483 19.09 -10.93 23.66
C LEU A 483 18.04 -11.98 23.26
N ASP A 484 16.82 -11.55 22.91
CA ASP A 484 15.77 -12.40 22.35
C ASP A 484 16.18 -13.05 21.03
N ALA A 485 16.93 -12.32 20.21
CA ALA A 485 17.55 -12.83 18.99
C ALA A 485 18.72 -13.79 19.23
N GLY A 486 19.11 -13.99 20.50
CA GLY A 486 20.17 -14.90 20.91
C GLY A 486 21.58 -14.31 20.82
N LEU A 487 21.74 -13.01 20.60
CA LEU A 487 23.06 -12.36 20.67
C LEU A 487 23.58 -12.43 22.11
N ARG A 488 24.91 -12.41 22.23
CA ARG A 488 25.60 -12.30 23.51
C ARG A 488 26.20 -10.89 23.58
N VAL A 489 25.69 -10.07 24.49
CA VAL A 489 25.98 -8.63 24.49
C VAL A 489 26.78 -8.25 25.73
N LEU A 490 27.91 -7.58 25.48
CA LEU A 490 28.65 -6.79 26.46
C LEU A 490 28.40 -5.32 26.13
N MET A 491 27.91 -4.54 27.09
CA MET A 491 27.74 -3.10 26.93
C MET A 491 28.76 -2.36 27.78
N VAL A 492 29.46 -1.41 27.18
CA VAL A 492 30.40 -0.50 27.84
C VAL A 492 29.77 0.90 27.82
N LEU A 493 29.65 1.51 29.00
CA LEU A 493 28.93 2.77 29.19
C LEU A 493 29.58 3.58 30.32
N PRO A 494 29.42 4.91 30.36
CA PRO A 494 29.99 5.73 31.42
C PRO A 494 29.45 5.32 32.81
N GLU A 495 30.32 5.37 33.82
CA GLU A 495 29.90 5.27 35.22
C GLU A 495 28.83 6.34 35.54
N GLY A 496 27.72 5.93 36.14
CA GLY A 496 26.66 6.84 36.57
C GLY A 496 25.26 6.22 36.57
N PRO A 497 24.21 7.04 36.77
CA PRO A 497 22.82 6.58 36.88
C PRO A 497 22.32 5.82 35.65
N VAL A 498 22.90 6.08 34.48
CA VAL A 498 22.54 5.40 33.21
C VAL A 498 22.76 3.88 33.30
N VAL A 499 23.72 3.42 34.09
CA VAL A 499 23.98 1.98 34.30
C VAL A 499 22.80 1.31 34.97
N ASP A 500 22.28 1.91 36.03
CA ASP A 500 21.09 1.43 36.75
C ASP A 500 19.83 1.53 35.89
N LEU A 501 19.70 2.60 35.10
CA LEU A 501 18.55 2.80 34.23
C LEU A 501 18.46 1.72 33.13
N VAL A 502 19.58 1.44 32.45
CA VAL A 502 19.64 0.38 31.43
C VAL A 502 19.43 -0.99 32.07
N ALA A 503 20.04 -1.25 33.23
CA ALA A 503 19.88 -2.52 33.94
C ALA A 503 18.40 -2.76 34.28
N ALA A 504 17.75 -1.81 34.95
CA ALA A 504 16.35 -1.93 35.34
C ALA A 504 15.43 -2.09 34.13
N ALA A 505 15.63 -1.31 33.06
CA ALA A 505 14.80 -1.39 31.87
C ALA A 505 14.93 -2.75 31.14
N VAL A 506 16.13 -3.33 31.09
CA VAL A 506 16.36 -4.66 30.48
C VAL A 506 15.83 -5.79 31.38
N GLU A 507 15.92 -5.64 32.70
CA GLU A 507 15.34 -6.57 33.67
C GLU A 507 13.81 -6.57 33.65
N ASP A 508 13.18 -5.40 33.52
CA ASP A 508 11.72 -5.26 33.35
C ASP A 508 11.22 -5.94 32.06
N LEU A 509 12.08 -6.04 31.05
CA LEU A 509 11.82 -6.77 29.81
C LEU A 509 12.11 -8.28 29.94
N GLY A 510 12.53 -8.76 31.11
CA GLY A 510 12.65 -10.18 31.43
C GLY A 510 14.05 -10.79 31.25
N HIS A 511 15.09 -9.97 31.07
CA HIS A 511 16.47 -10.46 30.89
C HIS A 511 17.33 -10.27 32.15
N HIS A 512 18.27 -11.18 32.36
CA HIS A 512 19.25 -11.05 33.45
C HIS A 512 20.40 -10.13 33.07
N VAL A 513 20.74 -9.21 33.97
CA VAL A 513 21.83 -8.26 33.82
C VAL A 513 22.95 -8.57 34.82
N VAL A 514 24.20 -8.53 34.37
CA VAL A 514 25.40 -8.72 35.19
C VAL A 514 26.26 -7.47 35.09
N ARG A 515 26.59 -6.86 36.23
CA ARG A 515 27.62 -5.83 36.29
C ARG A 515 29.00 -6.50 36.21
N ALA A 516 29.72 -6.24 35.12
CA ALA A 516 31.02 -6.81 34.84
C ALA A 516 32.15 -6.04 35.56
N ASN A 517 33.24 -6.73 35.89
CA ASN A 517 34.44 -6.21 36.55
C ASN A 517 35.64 -6.03 35.59
N GLY A 518 35.42 -6.18 34.27
CA GLY A 518 36.47 -6.08 33.25
C GLY A 518 37.25 -7.37 32.98
N GLU A 519 37.05 -8.45 33.76
CA GLU A 519 37.75 -9.72 33.57
C GLU A 519 37.20 -10.49 32.36
N PRO A 520 37.98 -10.72 31.28
CA PRO A 520 37.45 -11.26 30.02
C PRO A 520 36.80 -12.63 30.13
N VAL A 521 37.34 -13.51 31.00
CA VAL A 521 36.83 -14.88 31.18
C VAL A 521 35.46 -14.86 31.85
N GLU A 522 35.30 -14.08 32.92
CA GLU A 522 34.04 -13.96 33.66
C GLU A 522 32.94 -13.34 32.79
N ILE A 523 33.29 -12.31 32.02
CA ILE A 523 32.41 -11.67 31.04
C ILE A 523 31.96 -12.69 29.99
N ALA A 524 32.90 -13.43 29.39
CA ALA A 524 32.58 -14.42 28.37
C ALA A 524 31.67 -15.54 28.89
N GLU A 525 31.85 -15.97 30.14
CA GLU A 525 30.99 -16.95 30.79
C GLU A 525 29.57 -16.42 31.04
N ALA A 526 29.44 -15.20 31.57
CA ALA A 526 28.15 -14.56 31.79
C ALA A 526 27.39 -14.32 30.47
N MET A 527 28.08 -13.82 29.45
CA MET A 527 27.56 -13.69 28.10
C MET A 527 27.10 -15.02 27.52
N SER A 528 27.83 -16.12 27.76
CA SER A 528 27.46 -17.45 27.25
C SER A 528 26.16 -17.99 27.87
N ARG A 529 25.86 -17.59 29.12
CA ARG A 529 24.56 -17.84 29.78
C ARG A 529 23.41 -16.97 29.25
N GLY A 530 23.70 -16.05 28.33
CA GLY A 530 22.70 -15.15 27.74
C GLY A 530 22.39 -13.92 28.59
N HIS A 531 23.24 -13.59 29.56
CA HIS A 531 23.07 -12.39 30.36
C HIS A 531 23.60 -11.17 29.60
N LEU A 532 22.94 -10.02 29.77
CA LEU A 532 23.53 -8.73 29.38
C LEU A 532 24.65 -8.41 30.37
N CYS A 533 25.87 -8.23 29.88
CA CYS A 533 26.99 -7.78 30.72
C CYS A 533 27.14 -6.27 30.59
N LEU A 534 26.98 -5.53 31.68
CA LEU A 534 27.22 -4.08 31.74
C LEU A 534 28.58 -3.81 32.37
N LEU A 535 29.50 -3.20 31.64
CA LEU A 535 30.79 -2.75 32.13
C LEU A 535 30.76 -1.21 32.27
N PRO A 536 30.59 -0.69 33.50
CA PRO A 536 30.67 0.75 33.75
C PRO A 536 32.14 1.21 33.75
N GLU A 537 32.46 2.28 33.03
CA GLU A 537 33.81 2.83 32.89
C GLU A 537 33.79 4.36 33.05
N GLN A 538 34.69 4.98 33.82
CA GLN A 538 34.66 6.45 34.03
C GLN A 538 35.04 7.25 32.78
N ALA A 539 36.04 6.76 32.03
CA ALA A 539 36.55 7.40 30.83
C ALA A 539 37.19 6.32 29.93
N PRO A 540 36.37 5.46 29.32
CA PRO A 540 36.86 4.30 28.58
C PRO A 540 37.76 4.72 27.41
N ASP A 541 39.03 4.33 27.45
CA ASP A 541 39.96 4.51 26.32
C ASP A 541 39.61 3.50 25.20
N PRO A 542 39.43 3.96 23.95
CA PRO A 542 39.13 3.09 22.82
C PRO A 542 40.10 1.91 22.64
N GLY A 543 41.39 2.09 22.97
CA GLY A 543 42.39 1.03 22.86
C GLY A 543 42.09 -0.18 23.76
N PRO A 544 42.07 0.01 25.09
CA PRO A 544 41.67 -1.02 26.07
C PRO A 544 40.30 -1.65 25.81
N VAL A 545 39.29 -0.87 25.40
CA VAL A 545 37.96 -1.42 25.07
C VAL A 545 38.04 -2.39 23.89
N VAL A 546 38.81 -2.06 22.85
CA VAL A 546 39.05 -2.94 21.71
C VAL A 546 39.84 -4.19 22.13
N ASP A 547 40.82 -4.05 23.01
CA ASP A 547 41.60 -5.19 23.53
C ASP A 547 40.71 -6.15 24.34
N LEU A 548 39.83 -5.61 25.19
CA LEU A 548 38.83 -6.38 25.90
C LEU A 548 37.88 -7.10 24.93
N ALA A 549 37.41 -6.40 23.89
CA ALA A 549 36.54 -7.00 22.87
C ALA A 549 37.21 -8.23 22.24
N ILE A 550 38.49 -8.16 21.93
CA ILE A 550 39.25 -9.28 21.37
C ILE A 550 39.39 -10.40 22.39
N ALA A 551 39.75 -10.09 23.65
CA ALA A 551 39.93 -11.08 24.71
C ALA A 551 38.63 -11.85 25.04
N VAL A 552 37.47 -11.19 24.96
CA VAL A 552 36.14 -11.79 25.13
C VAL A 552 35.67 -12.55 23.88
N GLY A 553 36.33 -12.38 22.74
CA GLY A 553 35.97 -13.01 21.47
C GLY A 553 34.76 -12.35 20.79
N ILE A 554 34.66 -11.02 20.89
CA ILE A 554 33.63 -10.22 20.23
C ILE A 554 33.82 -10.26 18.72
N GLN A 555 32.72 -10.47 18.00
CA GLN A 555 32.69 -10.50 16.53
C GLN A 555 32.25 -9.16 15.94
N LYS A 556 31.33 -8.47 16.63
CA LYS A 556 30.84 -7.14 16.23
C LYS A 556 31.06 -6.14 17.36
N LEU A 557 31.87 -5.13 17.11
CA LEU A 557 31.99 -3.96 17.97
C LEU A 557 31.06 -2.87 17.43
N ILE A 558 30.13 -2.37 18.24
CA ILE A 558 29.21 -1.29 17.89
C ILE A 558 29.57 -0.08 18.75
N VAL A 559 29.87 1.04 18.11
CA VAL A 559 30.24 2.30 18.75
C VAL A 559 29.11 3.29 18.48
N ILE A 560 28.38 3.64 19.53
CA ILE A 560 27.25 4.57 19.51
C ILE A 560 27.74 5.92 20.02
N GLY A 561 27.67 6.94 19.18
CA GLY A 561 28.08 8.31 19.50
C GLY A 561 27.14 9.35 18.87
N ASP A 562 27.57 10.61 18.79
CA ASP A 562 26.72 11.73 18.34
C ASP A 562 26.89 12.09 16.86
N ASP A 563 27.28 11.13 16.05
CA ASP A 563 27.39 11.29 14.60
C ASP A 563 26.98 10.01 13.86
N GLN A 564 26.68 10.15 12.58
CA GLN A 564 26.18 9.02 11.76
C GLN A 564 27.26 8.01 11.40
N GLY A 565 28.53 8.40 11.41
CA GLY A 565 29.64 7.52 11.06
C GLY A 565 30.86 8.32 10.58
N LEU A 566 31.57 7.74 9.60
CA LEU A 566 32.64 8.42 8.88
C LEU A 566 32.10 9.01 7.57
N PHE A 567 32.57 10.21 7.25
CA PHE A 567 32.20 10.93 6.05
C PHE A 567 33.41 11.10 5.13
N ASP A 568 33.21 10.98 3.81
CA ASP A 568 34.16 11.46 2.81
C ASP A 568 33.55 12.58 1.96
N ALA A 569 34.20 12.95 0.85
CA ALA A 569 33.72 14.04 -0.01
C ALA A 569 32.31 13.80 -0.61
N THR A 570 31.81 12.55 -0.59
CA THR A 570 30.53 12.15 -1.18
C THR A 570 29.40 11.98 -0.17
N GLY A 571 29.69 12.05 1.13
CA GLY A 571 28.72 11.85 2.20
C GLY A 571 29.17 10.76 3.17
N ILE A 572 28.20 10.10 3.82
CA ILE A 572 28.48 8.99 4.74
C ILE A 572 29.08 7.81 3.98
N VAL A 573 30.10 7.20 4.58
CA VAL A 573 30.70 5.98 4.06
C VAL A 573 30.04 4.80 4.74
N GLU A 574 29.14 4.11 4.05
CA GLU A 574 28.36 3.00 4.61
C GLU A 574 29.25 1.79 4.96
N GLN A 575 30.27 1.49 4.13
CA GLN A 575 31.11 0.32 4.33
C GLN A 575 32.57 0.54 3.92
N LEU A 576 33.50 0.02 4.72
CA LEU A 576 34.95 0.06 4.49
C LEU A 576 35.62 -1.27 4.80
N SER A 577 36.69 -1.58 4.07
CA SER A 577 37.68 -2.56 4.51
C SER A 577 38.66 -1.93 5.50
N PRO A 578 39.30 -2.70 6.40
CA PRO A 578 40.32 -2.19 7.32
C PRO A 578 41.47 -1.48 6.60
N ASP A 579 41.92 -2.00 5.45
CA ASP A 579 43.02 -1.40 4.69
C ASP A 579 42.61 -0.06 4.09
N THR A 580 41.39 0.02 3.53
CA THR A 580 40.84 1.27 3.00
C THR A 580 40.68 2.31 4.10
N LEU A 581 40.18 1.90 5.28
CA LEU A 581 40.08 2.75 6.45
C LEU A 581 41.46 3.32 6.84
N LEU A 582 42.44 2.45 7.08
CA LEU A 582 43.75 2.85 7.59
C LEU A 582 44.50 3.77 6.61
N GLN A 583 44.42 3.49 5.31
CA GLN A 583 44.99 4.36 4.28
C GLN A 583 44.25 5.70 4.21
N GLY A 584 42.93 5.69 4.30
CA GLY A 584 42.10 6.89 4.25
C GLY A 584 42.33 7.80 5.46
N LEU A 585 42.41 7.24 6.68
CA LEU A 585 42.74 7.98 7.90
C LEU A 585 44.13 8.62 7.82
N LYS A 586 45.15 7.89 7.34
CA LYS A 586 46.51 8.44 7.13
C LYS A 586 46.54 9.61 6.15
N ARG A 587 45.62 9.64 5.18
CA ARG A 587 45.51 10.67 4.15
C ARG A 587 44.51 11.78 4.50
N GLY A 588 43.87 11.73 5.67
CA GLY A 588 42.84 12.69 6.07
C GLY A 588 41.59 12.64 5.18
N ARG A 589 41.28 11.47 4.59
CA ARG A 589 40.13 11.29 3.67
C ARG A 589 38.79 11.25 4.39
N PHE A 590 38.79 10.83 5.65
CA PHE A 590 37.56 10.66 6.44
C PHE A 590 37.45 11.69 7.55
N SER A 591 36.25 12.19 7.78
CA SER A 591 35.89 13.07 8.90
C SER A 591 34.73 12.48 9.71
N SER A 592 34.61 12.92 10.96
CA SER A 592 33.46 12.66 11.81
C SER A 592 33.35 13.79 12.83
N ARG A 593 32.13 14.16 13.21
CA ARG A 593 31.84 15.07 14.33
C ARG A 593 32.06 14.38 15.67
N ASP A 594 32.04 13.05 15.70
CA ASP A 594 32.45 12.29 16.88
C ASP A 594 33.97 11.99 16.81
N PRO A 595 34.78 12.55 17.73
CA PRO A 595 36.23 12.40 17.68
C PRO A 595 36.71 10.97 18.01
N GLU A 596 35.88 10.14 18.66
CA GLU A 596 36.25 8.76 19.02
C GLU A 596 36.01 7.77 17.88
N PHE A 597 35.11 8.07 16.94
CA PHE A 597 34.79 7.19 15.82
C PHE A 597 36.03 6.81 14.98
N PRO A 598 36.86 7.76 14.51
CA PRO A 598 38.10 7.42 13.81
C PRO A 598 39.08 6.62 14.68
N VAL A 599 39.08 6.87 15.99
CA VAL A 599 40.00 6.22 16.93
C VAL A 599 39.61 4.76 17.13
N PHE A 600 38.35 4.48 17.48
CA PHE A 600 37.82 3.12 17.59
C PHE A 600 37.99 2.35 16.29
N ALA A 601 37.62 2.96 15.16
CA ALA A 601 37.75 2.32 13.86
C ALA A 601 39.21 1.94 13.57
N ARG A 602 40.16 2.83 13.86
CA ARG A 602 41.60 2.55 13.71
C ARG A 602 42.06 1.43 14.63
N HIS A 603 41.71 1.46 15.92
CA HIS A 603 42.11 0.43 16.87
C HIS A 603 41.53 -0.94 16.48
N ALA A 604 40.24 -1.01 16.17
CA ALA A 604 39.58 -2.23 15.69
C ALA A 604 40.23 -2.79 14.41
N ALA A 605 40.51 -1.92 13.44
CA ALA A 605 41.18 -2.29 12.19
C ALA A 605 42.60 -2.81 12.41
N VAL A 606 43.40 -2.19 13.29
CA VAL A 606 44.77 -2.63 13.58
C VAL A 606 44.79 -3.92 14.40
N ARG A 607 43.94 -4.01 15.42
CA ARG A 607 43.98 -5.09 16.42
C ARG A 607 43.23 -6.35 15.98
N GLY A 608 42.41 -6.27 14.93
CA GLY A 608 41.85 -7.46 14.29
C GLY A 608 40.41 -7.79 14.68
N VAL A 609 39.63 -6.82 15.15
CA VAL A 609 38.18 -7.03 15.38
C VAL A 609 37.50 -7.38 14.03
N PRO A 610 36.64 -8.40 13.95
CA PRO A 610 36.05 -8.81 12.66
C PRO A 610 35.20 -7.73 11.99
N ALA A 611 34.38 -7.02 12.78
CA ALA A 611 33.57 -5.91 12.31
C ALA A 611 33.43 -4.82 13.38
N VAL A 612 33.55 -3.55 12.99
CA VAL A 612 33.19 -2.39 13.81
C VAL A 612 32.14 -1.55 13.10
N HIS A 613 31.07 -1.23 13.83
CA HIS A 613 29.96 -0.40 13.40
C HIS A 613 30.03 0.94 14.13
N LEU A 614 29.89 2.06 13.42
CA LEU A 614 29.87 3.42 13.98
C LEU A 614 28.52 4.04 13.67
N ILE A 615 27.72 4.37 14.69
CA ILE A 615 26.30 4.73 14.52
C ILE A 615 25.85 5.91 15.39
N ASP A 616 24.82 6.63 14.91
CA ASP A 616 24.25 7.79 15.60
C ASP A 616 23.28 7.37 16.71
N GLY A 617 23.67 7.60 17.95
CA GLY A 617 22.85 7.34 19.13
C GLY A 617 21.67 8.29 19.31
N ARG A 618 21.56 9.36 18.52
CA ARG A 618 20.42 10.28 18.55
C ARG A 618 19.20 9.74 17.82
N MET A 619 19.37 8.68 17.04
CA MET A 619 18.28 7.99 16.36
C MET A 619 17.70 6.92 17.29
N PRO A 620 16.39 6.94 17.59
CA PRO A 620 15.75 5.80 18.25
C PRO A 620 15.96 4.52 17.46
N HIS A 621 16.15 3.41 18.16
CA HIS A 621 16.37 2.08 17.59
C HIS A 621 17.60 1.94 16.70
N ALA A 622 18.63 2.77 16.94
CA ALA A 622 19.85 2.79 16.13
C ALA A 622 20.59 1.44 16.12
N LEU A 623 20.63 0.73 17.26
CA LEU A 623 21.36 -0.54 17.38
C LEU A 623 20.67 -1.64 16.55
N VAL A 624 19.35 -1.72 16.61
CA VAL A 624 18.56 -2.67 15.82
C VAL A 624 18.58 -2.31 14.33
N GLY A 625 18.44 -1.01 14.02
CA GLY A 625 18.56 -0.48 12.66
C GLY A 625 19.89 -0.82 12.00
N GLU A 626 20.98 -0.82 12.75
CA GLU A 626 22.30 -1.21 12.25
C GLU A 626 22.45 -2.73 12.09
N LEU A 627 22.01 -3.51 13.07
CA LEU A 627 22.28 -4.95 13.10
C LEU A 627 21.34 -5.79 12.24
N PHE A 628 20.06 -5.40 12.16
CA PHE A 628 19.00 -6.21 11.57
C PHE A 628 18.49 -5.69 10.23
N THR A 629 19.16 -4.70 9.61
CA THR A 629 18.87 -4.25 8.24
C THR A 629 19.95 -4.70 7.26
N GLN A 630 19.68 -4.62 5.95
CA GLN A 630 20.64 -5.02 4.91
C GLN A 630 21.77 -4.00 4.70
N HIS A 631 21.49 -2.71 4.92
CA HIS A 631 22.41 -1.61 4.58
C HIS A 631 23.01 -0.89 5.81
N GLY A 632 22.56 -1.23 7.03
CA GLY A 632 22.94 -0.48 8.22
C GLY A 632 22.42 0.96 8.18
N ILE A 633 22.73 1.74 9.21
CA ILE A 633 22.40 3.17 9.31
C ILE A 633 23.65 4.05 9.46
N GLY A 634 24.82 3.45 9.73
CA GLY A 634 26.09 4.13 9.91
C GLY A 634 27.24 3.55 9.08
N THR A 635 28.46 3.63 9.61
CA THR A 635 29.66 3.11 8.93
C THR A 635 30.07 1.74 9.47
N LEU A 636 30.08 0.72 8.61
CA LEU A 636 30.61 -0.60 8.88
C LEU A 636 32.05 -0.74 8.36
N VAL A 637 33.02 -0.96 9.24
CA VAL A 637 34.35 -1.43 8.86
C VAL A 637 34.45 -2.93 9.12
N THR A 638 34.57 -3.73 8.06
CA THR A 638 34.51 -5.20 8.16
C THR A 638 35.61 -5.90 7.37
N ARG A 639 36.13 -6.99 7.93
CA ARG A 639 37.09 -7.90 7.27
C ARG A 639 36.43 -8.86 6.30
N GLN A 640 35.11 -9.03 6.38
CA GLN A 640 34.34 -9.87 5.46
C GLN A 640 33.92 -9.03 4.26
N VAL A 641 34.34 -9.42 3.07
CA VAL A 641 33.75 -8.93 1.82
C VAL A 641 32.36 -9.54 1.77
N VAL A 642 31.33 -8.73 2.00
CA VAL A 642 29.95 -9.14 1.75
C VAL A 642 29.81 -9.15 0.22
N SER A 643 29.90 -10.33 -0.37
CA SER A 643 29.62 -10.56 -1.80
C SER A 643 28.13 -10.55 -2.07
#